data_AF-A0A812NBL1-F1
#
_entry.id   AF-A0A812NBL1-F1
#
_cell.length_a   1.000
_cell.length_b   1.000
_cell.length_c   1.000
_cell.angle_alpha   90.00
_cell.angle_beta   90.00
_cell.angle_gamma   90.00
#
_symmetry.space_group_name_H-M   'P 1'
#
loop_
_entity.id
_entity.type
_entity.pdbx_description
1 polymer ?
#
loop_
_entity_poly.entity_id
_entity_poly.type
_entity_poly.pdbx_seq_one_letter_code
_entity_poly.pdbx_strand_id
1 'polypeptide(L)'
;MASALANILINEVLGYHAVVLPEKLPDSFDAIPALAGCTDKDCSSRQVRSHVALDFWISDKSAELRRFETENPGLSPENVGSMGYVGENSLCVNGAVRNAAYSAEGLALEFYKSYNASFHSAYQFFDRLSDLRADDFLPCNTSNTKFTLHVQLEAYVRWTGDSEGVVNATDGTLMAKCPDDRFWISPACRHDVEKCIPVVAAGDGWLVGAFMQWAAFHGMPFAIGISKGFPQYASMSANARTLFHCWLPDATHVQIDPSLLHFPRHKAIEWAENYYRTSDAQSSIVKFVSRDLRSRAPNVVKFLESFEFELTEMQDLLTQVVVGASVTEVACEWIRSQRSVWQRWVPIETQCLQGYGLADPLGEHVSTRAQATGCSLCPAGKASEPYADELGPTHRCIPCRLGTSQSTFGETFCGQCDIGTYANEEGKAYCSRCPLGRYTNASGATDCVACSGGNRSTTLKAVMNDGKEKWIEVDGAVSESFCGCVEGWYLSSNGLCTPCMRGALCPGSIEVELLPGYFAVEEEPGNIFRCFGDGSRCPGGALGTCAEGRDPRSVTCYDCLPGLQALRDGTCGPCTGTSYAVILLAAVVIVCLIAVLYLSLNVDADRATQVAHLSIVALALSQLLTVAQQLAVINKLLSFSWMCDWYPSF
;
A
#
# COMPACT_ATOMS: atom_id res chain seq x y z
N MET A 1 14.87 2.36 39.38
CA MET A 1 13.75 3.31 39.34
C MET A 1 12.85 3.09 38.13
N ALA A 2 13.37 3.14 36.90
CA ALA A 2 12.60 2.97 35.65
C ALA A 2 11.61 1.78 35.67
N SER A 3 12.03 0.62 36.16
CA SER A 3 11.16 -0.57 36.27
C SER A 3 9.95 -0.37 37.19
N ALA A 4 10.08 0.42 38.26
CA ALA A 4 8.95 0.71 39.15
C ALA A 4 7.93 1.63 38.48
N LEU A 5 8.39 2.68 37.79
CA LEU A 5 7.55 3.59 37.01
C LEU A 5 6.80 2.85 35.89
N ALA A 6 7.53 2.06 35.08
CA ALA A 6 6.94 1.24 34.03
C ALA A 6 5.94 0.24 34.61
N ASN A 7 6.26 -0.40 35.74
CA ASN A 7 5.35 -1.35 36.38
C ASN A 7 4.02 -0.70 36.77
N ILE A 8 4.02 0.48 37.37
CA ILE A 8 2.79 1.19 37.75
C ILE A 8 1.99 1.57 36.50
N LEU A 9 2.63 2.18 35.49
CA LEU A 9 1.93 2.61 34.27
C LEU A 9 1.37 1.43 33.46
N ILE A 10 2.11 0.32 33.38
CA ILE A 10 1.65 -0.88 32.68
C ILE A 10 0.46 -1.53 33.40
N ASN A 11 0.49 -1.60 34.74
CA ASN A 11 -0.60 -2.20 35.53
C ASN A 11 -1.84 -1.29 35.64
N GLU A 12 -1.65 -0.04 36.04
CA GLU A 12 -2.75 0.84 36.42
C GLU A 12 -3.31 1.67 35.26
N VAL A 13 -2.51 1.94 34.22
CA VAL A 13 -2.93 2.77 33.09
C VAL A 13 -3.21 1.93 31.84
N LEU A 14 -2.31 1.02 31.48
CA LEU A 14 -2.47 0.18 30.29
C LEU A 14 -3.30 -1.09 30.54
N GLY A 15 -3.57 -1.45 31.81
CA GLY A 15 -4.41 -2.60 32.17
C GLY A 15 -3.75 -3.97 31.99
N TYR A 16 -2.41 -4.04 31.97
CA TYR A 16 -1.66 -5.30 31.86
C TYR A 16 -1.04 -5.69 33.20
N HIS A 17 -1.05 -6.97 33.53
CA HIS A 17 -0.37 -7.45 34.73
C HIS A 17 1.14 -7.56 34.52
N ALA A 18 1.91 -6.64 35.09
CA ALA A 18 3.38 -6.68 35.10
C ALA A 18 3.93 -6.92 36.51
N VAL A 19 5.07 -7.61 36.59
CA VAL A 19 5.75 -7.94 37.85
C VAL A 19 7.22 -7.59 37.71
N VAL A 20 7.74 -6.84 38.68
CA VAL A 20 9.19 -6.63 38.84
C VAL A 20 9.76 -7.82 39.60
N LEU A 21 10.71 -8.54 38.99
CA LEU A 21 11.33 -9.71 39.61
C LEU A 21 12.19 -9.28 40.82
N PRO A 22 11.94 -9.79 42.05
CA PRO A 22 12.61 -9.34 43.26
C PRO A 22 13.92 -10.08 43.58
N GLU A 23 14.36 -11.07 42.77
CA GLU A 23 15.52 -11.91 43.08
C GLU A 23 16.65 -11.76 42.07
N LYS A 24 17.80 -11.27 42.57
CA LYS A 24 18.99 -10.81 41.83
C LYS A 24 18.61 -9.80 40.76
N LEU A 25 19.03 -8.54 40.93
CA LEU A 25 19.29 -7.70 39.76
C LEU A 25 20.15 -8.57 38.83
N PRO A 26 19.61 -9.08 37.71
CA PRO A 26 20.48 -9.74 36.77
C PRO A 26 21.49 -8.67 36.43
N ASP A 27 22.77 -8.99 36.61
CA ASP A 27 23.77 -8.23 35.88
C ASP A 27 23.31 -8.21 34.42
N SER A 28 23.54 -7.11 33.72
CA SER A 28 23.19 -6.90 32.30
C SER A 28 23.39 -8.15 31.41
N PHE A 29 24.31 -9.05 31.80
CA PHE A 29 24.55 -10.39 31.23
C PHE A 29 23.34 -11.36 31.20
N ASP A 30 22.43 -11.36 32.19
CA ASP A 30 21.32 -12.34 32.24
C ASP A 30 20.03 -11.82 31.56
N ALA A 31 20.01 -10.55 31.14
CA ALA A 31 18.84 -9.94 30.51
C ALA A 31 18.56 -10.49 29.09
N ILE A 32 19.59 -10.75 28.29
CA ILE A 32 19.42 -11.20 26.88
C ILE A 32 18.73 -12.58 26.81
N PRO A 33 19.17 -13.63 27.53
CA PRO A 33 18.45 -14.90 27.55
C PRO A 33 17.04 -14.76 28.14
N ALA A 34 16.85 -13.95 29.19
CA ALA A 34 15.54 -13.73 29.78
C ALA A 34 14.54 -13.10 28.78
N LEU A 35 14.99 -12.12 27.98
CA LEU A 35 14.19 -11.50 26.92
C LEU A 35 13.78 -12.49 25.82
N ALA A 36 14.54 -13.56 25.62
CA ALA A 36 14.19 -14.67 24.72
C ALA A 36 13.26 -15.72 25.37
N GLY A 37 12.93 -15.56 26.65
CA GLY A 37 12.13 -16.50 27.45
C GLY A 37 12.91 -17.73 27.92
N CYS A 38 14.25 -17.64 27.94
CA CYS A 38 15.14 -18.71 28.39
C CYS A 38 15.18 -18.77 29.92
N THR A 39 15.21 -19.97 30.49
CA THR A 39 15.37 -20.18 31.95
C THR A 39 16.81 -20.48 32.38
N ASP A 40 17.72 -20.58 31.42
CA ASP A 40 19.15 -20.79 31.61
C ASP A 40 19.96 -20.00 30.58
N LYS A 41 21.27 -19.84 30.82
CA LYS A 41 22.17 -19.04 29.98
C LYS A 41 22.33 -19.56 28.55
N ASP A 42 22.31 -20.87 28.37
CA ASP A 42 22.46 -21.52 27.07
C ASP A 42 21.12 -21.65 26.33
N CYS A 43 20.03 -21.14 26.93
CA CYS A 43 18.66 -21.27 26.43
C CYS A 43 18.23 -22.72 26.13
N SER A 44 18.73 -23.68 26.92
CA SER A 44 18.37 -25.09 26.79
C SER A 44 16.92 -25.38 27.23
N SER A 45 16.35 -24.52 28.08
CA SER A 45 14.98 -24.60 28.57
C SER A 45 14.29 -23.23 28.46
N ARG A 46 12.98 -23.23 28.18
CA ARG A 46 12.19 -22.02 27.94
C ARG A 46 10.87 -22.01 28.68
N GLN A 47 10.45 -20.82 29.12
CA GLN A 47 9.12 -20.56 29.64
C GLN A 47 8.41 -19.51 28.80
N VAL A 48 7.07 -19.56 28.77
CA VAL A 48 6.25 -18.57 28.08
C VAL A 48 6.08 -17.35 28.98
N ARG A 49 7.14 -16.54 29.09
CA ARG A 49 7.12 -15.23 29.74
C ARG A 49 7.71 -14.21 28.79
N SER A 50 7.02 -13.07 28.65
CA SER A 50 7.54 -11.92 27.93
C SER A 50 8.15 -10.96 28.96
N HIS A 51 9.38 -10.53 28.70
CA HIS A 51 10.17 -9.67 29.56
C HIS A 51 10.37 -8.30 28.92
N VAL A 52 10.58 -7.30 29.78
CA VAL A 52 11.00 -5.95 29.43
C VAL A 52 12.27 -5.67 30.20
N ALA A 53 13.33 -5.30 29.49
CA ALA A 53 14.58 -4.84 30.07
C ALA A 53 14.67 -3.33 29.85
N LEU A 54 14.78 -2.59 30.96
CA LEU A 54 14.98 -1.15 30.99
C LEU A 54 16.39 -0.88 31.50
N ASP A 55 16.92 0.29 31.16
CA ASP A 55 18.26 0.72 31.62
C ASP A 55 19.40 -0.19 31.10
N PHE A 56 19.30 -0.65 29.83
CA PHE A 56 20.26 -1.57 29.24
C PHE A 56 21.45 -0.82 28.59
N TRP A 57 22.66 -1.09 29.06
CA TRP A 57 23.91 -0.51 28.56
C TRP A 57 24.38 -1.24 27.30
N ILE A 58 24.03 -0.71 26.13
CA ILE A 58 24.24 -1.42 24.86
C ILE A 58 25.73 -1.60 24.49
N SER A 59 26.58 -0.63 24.84
CA SER A 59 28.03 -0.67 24.56
C SER A 59 28.68 -1.93 25.14
N ASP A 60 28.35 -2.21 26.40
CA ASP A 60 28.99 -3.23 27.23
C ASP A 60 28.60 -4.64 26.80
N LYS A 61 27.50 -4.75 26.04
CA LYS A 61 26.88 -6.01 25.64
C LYS A 61 26.76 -6.21 24.15
N SER A 62 27.29 -5.29 23.34
CA SER A 62 27.12 -5.35 21.89
C SER A 62 27.66 -6.64 21.27
N ALA A 63 28.76 -7.20 21.79
CA ALA A 63 29.32 -8.46 21.31
C ALA A 63 28.47 -9.68 21.71
N GLU A 64 27.99 -9.71 22.95
CA GLU A 64 27.14 -10.79 23.48
C GLU A 64 25.78 -10.80 22.77
N LEU A 65 25.17 -9.62 22.57
CA LEU A 65 23.93 -9.47 21.82
C LEU A 65 24.08 -9.96 20.37
N ARG A 66 25.12 -9.51 19.66
CA ARG A 66 25.40 -9.97 18.28
C ARG A 66 25.60 -11.48 18.20
N ARG A 67 26.29 -12.05 19.19
CA ARG A 67 26.49 -13.50 19.27
C ARG A 67 25.16 -14.21 19.47
N PHE A 68 24.35 -13.76 20.43
CA PHE A 68 23.04 -14.33 20.71
C PHE A 68 22.10 -14.24 19.49
N GLU A 69 22.08 -13.10 18.80
CA GLU A 69 21.30 -12.91 17.56
C GLU A 69 21.71 -13.85 16.44
N THR A 70 23.02 -14.12 16.32
CA THR A 70 23.56 -15.06 15.32
C THR A 70 23.20 -16.50 15.66
N GLU A 71 23.29 -16.87 16.93
CA GLU A 71 22.98 -18.23 17.42
C GLU A 71 21.46 -18.48 17.49
N ASN A 72 20.64 -17.45 17.72
CA ASN A 72 19.19 -17.56 17.98
C ASN A 72 18.34 -16.50 17.24
N PRO A 73 18.37 -16.42 15.89
CA PRO A 73 17.71 -15.35 15.12
C PRO A 73 16.18 -15.30 15.26
N GLY A 74 15.55 -16.43 15.63
CA GLY A 74 14.13 -16.51 15.93
C GLY A 74 13.73 -15.90 17.27
N LEU A 75 14.68 -15.74 18.19
CA LEU A 75 14.46 -15.38 19.60
C LEU A 75 15.06 -14.04 19.99
N SER A 76 15.72 -13.36 19.06
CA SER A 76 16.36 -12.06 19.29
C SER A 76 15.39 -11.06 19.92
N PRO A 77 15.78 -10.43 21.04
CA PRO A 77 15.02 -9.33 21.64
C PRO A 77 14.86 -8.15 20.69
N GLU A 78 13.80 -7.38 20.88
CA GLU A 78 13.53 -6.18 20.10
C GLU A 78 13.99 -4.93 20.84
N ASN A 79 14.81 -4.11 20.21
CA ASN A 79 15.21 -2.80 20.72
C ASN A 79 14.07 -1.79 20.47
N VAL A 80 13.50 -1.22 21.53
CA VAL A 80 12.39 -0.26 21.46
C VAL A 80 12.85 1.18 21.73
N GLY A 81 14.14 1.46 21.54
CA GLY A 81 14.71 2.81 21.56
C GLY A 81 15.40 3.21 22.85
N SER A 82 15.80 4.49 22.91
CA SER A 82 16.58 5.08 24.01
C SER A 82 15.72 5.37 25.25
N MET A 83 16.32 5.27 26.44
CA MET A 83 15.75 5.75 27.70
C MET A 83 15.73 7.28 27.81
N GLY A 84 16.25 8.02 26.82
CA GLY A 84 16.28 9.50 26.79
C GLY A 84 17.59 10.12 27.28
N TYR A 85 18.46 9.32 27.90
CA TYR A 85 19.78 9.74 28.38
C TYR A 85 20.90 8.78 27.95
N VAL A 86 22.13 9.28 27.99
CA VAL A 86 23.34 8.48 27.78
C VAL A 86 23.98 8.16 29.13
N GLY A 87 24.53 6.96 29.24
CA GLY A 87 25.33 6.53 30.35
C GLY A 87 26.79 6.90 30.15
N GLU A 88 27.45 7.28 31.24
CA GLU A 88 28.87 7.58 31.26
C GLU A 88 29.56 6.76 32.35
N ASN A 89 30.77 6.28 32.06
CA ASN A 89 31.63 5.61 33.05
C ASN A 89 32.94 6.41 33.17
N SER A 90 33.38 6.70 34.39
CA SER A 90 34.65 7.39 34.63
C SER A 90 35.15 7.16 36.07
N LEU A 91 36.16 7.94 36.48
CA LEU A 91 36.48 8.17 37.89
C LEU A 91 35.63 9.32 38.42
N CYS A 92 35.20 9.23 39.67
CA CYS A 92 34.57 10.33 40.39
C CYS A 92 35.40 10.77 41.58
N VAL A 93 35.22 12.04 41.92
CA VAL A 93 35.65 12.63 43.19
C VAL A 93 34.42 12.96 44.04
N ASN A 94 34.51 12.71 45.34
CA ASN A 94 33.49 13.10 46.30
C ASN A 94 33.32 14.64 46.31
N GLY A 95 32.08 15.13 46.29
CA GLY A 95 31.78 16.56 46.24
C GLY A 95 32.39 17.35 47.40
N ALA A 96 32.49 16.76 48.59
CA ALA A 96 33.16 17.38 49.73
C ALA A 96 34.67 17.58 49.50
N VAL A 97 35.34 16.60 48.88
CA VAL A 97 36.77 16.67 48.53
C VAL A 97 37.01 17.72 47.43
N ARG A 98 36.17 17.69 46.39
CA ARG A 98 36.15 18.69 45.30
C ARG A 98 36.01 20.11 45.85
N ASN A 99 34.99 20.34 46.68
CA ASN A 99 34.71 21.66 47.26
C ASN A 99 35.83 22.14 48.18
N ALA A 100 36.44 21.23 48.97
CA ALA A 100 37.57 21.56 49.82
C ALA A 100 38.80 21.97 49.00
N ALA A 101 39.11 21.25 47.93
CA ALA A 101 40.23 21.55 47.04
C ALA A 101 40.05 22.88 46.29
N TYR A 102 38.84 23.13 45.79
CA TYR A 102 38.51 24.38 45.13
C TYR A 102 38.61 25.57 46.07
N SER A 103 38.11 25.42 47.30
CA SER A 103 38.14 26.50 48.30
C SER A 103 39.56 26.80 48.80
N ALA A 104 40.40 25.78 48.94
CA ALA A 104 41.76 25.92 49.46
C ALA A 104 42.75 26.44 48.42
N GLU A 105 42.67 25.93 47.17
CA GLU A 105 43.70 26.18 46.15
C GLU A 105 43.14 26.56 44.77
N GLY A 106 41.83 26.72 44.62
CA GLY A 106 41.20 26.91 43.31
C GLY A 106 41.32 25.67 42.41
N LEU A 107 41.61 24.51 42.99
CA LEU A 107 41.81 23.27 42.27
C LEU A 107 40.45 22.59 42.02
N ALA A 108 40.06 22.52 40.76
CA ALA A 108 38.73 22.06 40.35
C ALA A 108 38.46 20.58 40.70
N LEU A 109 39.42 19.69 40.40
CA LEU A 109 39.32 18.23 40.60
C LEU A 109 38.30 17.49 39.70
N GLU A 110 37.49 18.17 38.89
CA GLU A 110 36.65 17.52 37.86
C GLU A 110 37.37 17.35 36.52
N PHE A 111 38.58 17.91 36.37
CA PHE A 111 39.36 17.81 35.14
C PHE A 111 40.65 17.03 35.36
N TYR A 112 40.96 16.12 34.42
CA TYR A 112 42.10 15.22 34.53
C TYR A 112 43.43 15.94 34.83
N LYS A 113 43.65 17.16 34.30
CA LYS A 113 44.90 17.91 34.55
C LYS A 113 45.04 18.41 35.98
N SER A 114 43.96 18.53 36.75
CA SER A 114 44.02 18.91 38.17
C SER A 114 44.82 17.90 39.00
N TYR A 115 44.98 16.68 38.52
CA TYR A 115 45.70 15.60 39.21
C TYR A 115 47.15 15.45 38.75
N ASN A 116 47.63 16.25 37.81
CA ASN A 116 49.01 16.11 37.35
C ASN A 116 50.00 16.55 38.43
N ALA A 117 50.81 15.60 38.91
CA ALA A 117 51.73 15.79 40.03
C ALA A 117 52.88 16.78 39.75
N SER A 118 53.14 17.10 38.47
CA SER A 118 54.15 18.12 38.11
C SER A 118 53.62 19.55 38.27
N PHE A 119 52.30 19.74 38.33
CA PHE A 119 51.68 21.07 38.41
C PHE A 119 50.90 21.29 39.71
N HIS A 120 50.35 20.23 40.30
CA HIS A 120 49.45 20.31 41.46
C HIS A 120 49.74 19.23 42.50
N SER A 121 49.42 19.53 43.77
CA SER A 121 49.55 18.59 44.89
C SER A 121 48.20 18.04 45.34
N ALA A 122 47.39 17.56 44.38
CA ALA A 122 46.02 17.10 44.64
C ALA A 122 45.90 16.06 45.77
N TYR A 123 46.94 15.24 45.97
CA TYR A 123 46.99 14.18 46.99
C TYR A 123 46.70 14.64 48.42
N GLN A 124 46.96 15.91 48.75
CA GLN A 124 46.71 16.43 50.10
C GLN A 124 45.23 16.48 50.50
N PHE A 125 44.32 16.43 49.52
CA PHE A 125 42.87 16.42 49.75
C PHE A 125 42.31 15.01 49.93
N PHE A 126 43.11 13.98 49.63
CA PHE A 126 42.73 12.58 49.69
C PHE A 126 43.32 11.90 50.94
N ASP A 127 42.75 10.76 51.30
CA ASP A 127 43.30 9.90 52.35
C ASP A 127 44.56 9.19 51.86
N ARG A 128 45.41 8.75 52.80
CA ARG A 128 46.61 7.97 52.49
C ARG A 128 46.24 6.50 52.34
N LEU A 129 47.12 5.72 51.70
CA LEU A 129 46.93 4.27 51.59
C LEU A 129 46.87 3.57 52.95
N SER A 130 47.60 4.08 53.95
CA SER A 130 47.59 3.58 55.32
C SER A 130 46.30 3.91 56.09
N ASP A 131 45.50 4.87 55.63
CA ASP A 131 44.19 5.19 56.20
C ASP A 131 43.10 4.21 55.71
N LEU A 132 43.38 3.47 54.62
CA LEU A 132 42.46 2.48 54.05
C LEU A 132 42.72 1.08 54.61
N ARG A 133 41.64 0.32 54.79
CA ARG A 133 41.73 -1.05 55.26
C ARG A 133 42.12 -1.99 54.11
N ALA A 134 43.34 -2.52 54.14
CA ALA A 134 43.87 -3.42 53.11
C ALA A 134 43.03 -4.69 52.86
N ASP A 135 42.28 -5.18 53.87
CA ASP A 135 41.39 -6.35 53.74
C ASP A 135 40.18 -6.11 52.82
N ASP A 136 39.84 -4.84 52.57
CA ASP A 136 38.71 -4.45 51.72
C ASP A 136 39.08 -4.49 50.22
N PHE A 137 40.35 -4.78 49.90
CA PHE A 137 40.88 -4.89 48.54
C PHE A 137 41.30 -6.33 48.20
N LEU A 138 41.15 -6.69 46.93
CA LEU A 138 41.63 -7.97 46.39
C LEU A 138 43.15 -7.97 46.23
N PRO A 139 43.81 -9.12 46.46
CA PRO A 139 45.18 -9.34 46.02
C PRO A 139 45.36 -9.06 44.52
N CYS A 140 46.47 -8.43 44.13
CA CYS A 140 46.71 -8.13 42.71
C CYS A 140 46.94 -9.38 41.85
N ASN A 141 47.32 -10.50 42.47
CA ASN A 141 47.43 -11.81 41.80
C ASN A 141 46.09 -12.57 41.71
N THR A 142 44.98 -11.97 42.13
CA THR A 142 43.66 -12.61 42.06
C THR A 142 43.28 -12.86 40.60
N SER A 143 43.09 -14.13 40.25
CA SER A 143 42.71 -14.54 38.89
C SER A 143 41.37 -13.96 38.45
N ASN A 144 41.18 -13.80 37.14
CA ASN A 144 39.97 -13.24 36.51
C ASN A 144 39.66 -11.79 36.93
N THR A 145 40.68 -11.04 37.34
CA THR A 145 40.58 -9.58 37.54
C THR A 145 41.33 -8.84 36.44
N LYS A 146 41.05 -7.55 36.25
CA LYS A 146 41.79 -6.70 35.29
C LYS A 146 43.27 -6.54 35.64
N PHE A 147 43.67 -6.81 36.89
CA PHE A 147 45.09 -6.89 37.27
C PHE A 147 45.81 -8.14 36.77
N THR A 148 45.08 -9.15 36.30
CA THR A 148 45.64 -10.37 35.70
C THR A 148 45.28 -10.52 34.22
N LEU A 149 44.64 -9.50 33.62
CA LEU A 149 44.24 -9.54 32.22
C LEU A 149 45.43 -9.20 31.32
N HIS A 150 46.15 -10.25 30.90
CA HIS A 150 47.38 -10.15 30.12
C HIS A 150 47.32 -9.17 28.94
N VAL A 151 46.29 -9.29 28.08
CA VAL A 151 46.14 -8.43 26.88
C VAL A 151 46.07 -6.93 27.23
N GLN A 152 45.40 -6.59 28.34
CA GLN A 152 45.28 -5.22 28.80
C GLN A 152 46.61 -4.68 29.34
N LEU A 153 47.39 -5.53 29.99
CA LEU A 153 48.68 -5.17 30.57
C LEU A 153 49.80 -5.10 29.53
N GLU A 154 49.76 -5.94 28.49
CA GLU A 154 50.61 -5.79 27.31
C GLU A 154 50.35 -4.45 26.62
N ALA A 155 49.08 -4.10 26.42
CA ALA A 155 48.70 -2.81 25.87
C ALA A 155 49.16 -1.64 26.76
N TYR A 156 49.03 -1.78 28.09
CA TYR A 156 49.55 -0.79 29.03
C TYR A 156 51.05 -0.52 28.80
N VAL A 157 51.89 -1.56 28.82
CA VAL A 157 53.35 -1.40 28.60
C VAL A 157 53.63 -0.86 27.21
N ARG A 158 52.96 -1.37 26.17
CA ARG A 158 53.15 -0.96 24.78
C ARG A 158 52.87 0.53 24.59
N TRP A 159 51.77 1.05 25.15
CA TRP A 159 51.32 2.41 24.90
C TRP A 159 51.91 3.44 25.86
N THR A 160 52.17 3.06 27.11
CA THR A 160 52.71 3.99 28.13
C THR A 160 54.23 3.92 28.27
N GLY A 161 54.84 2.78 27.91
CA GLY A 161 56.26 2.51 28.14
C GLY A 161 56.62 2.14 29.59
N ASP A 162 55.66 2.09 30.52
CA ASP A 162 55.93 1.80 31.93
C ASP A 162 56.00 0.29 32.21
N SER A 163 57.15 -0.32 31.91
CA SER A 163 57.40 -1.73 32.22
C SER A 163 57.51 -2.02 33.71
N GLU A 164 57.77 -1.01 34.54
CA GLU A 164 57.88 -1.17 36.00
C GLU A 164 56.51 -1.31 36.68
N GLY A 165 55.42 -0.95 36.01
CA GLY A 165 54.05 -1.10 36.50
C GLY A 165 53.51 -2.54 36.41
N VAL A 166 54.27 -3.47 35.82
CA VAL A 166 53.86 -4.88 35.62
C VAL A 166 54.95 -5.85 36.07
N VAL A 167 54.59 -7.11 36.26
CA VAL A 167 55.51 -8.23 36.48
C VAL A 167 55.07 -9.45 35.68
N ASN A 168 56.01 -10.34 35.37
CA ASN A 168 55.70 -11.63 34.77
C ASN A 168 55.15 -12.58 35.84
N ALA A 169 53.97 -13.15 35.58
CA ALA A 169 53.44 -14.28 36.30
C ALA A 169 54.23 -15.56 36.00
N THR A 170 53.99 -16.62 36.77
CA THR A 170 54.71 -17.90 36.65
C THR A 170 54.51 -18.60 35.31
N ASP A 171 53.42 -18.31 34.62
CA ASP A 171 53.08 -18.86 33.29
C ASP A 171 53.58 -18.00 32.12
N GLY A 172 54.31 -16.92 32.41
CA GLY A 172 54.84 -15.98 31.41
C GLY A 172 53.86 -14.88 31.00
N THR A 173 52.63 -14.86 31.54
CA THR A 173 51.69 -13.76 31.32
C THR A 173 52.06 -12.52 32.15
N LEU A 174 51.60 -11.34 31.73
CA LEU A 174 51.76 -10.11 32.50
C LEU A 174 50.67 -9.97 33.55
N MET A 175 51.05 -9.53 34.75
CA MET A 175 50.15 -9.11 35.83
C MET A 175 50.57 -7.72 36.36
N ALA A 176 49.64 -6.98 36.97
CA ALA A 176 49.92 -5.69 37.57
C ALA A 176 50.90 -5.85 38.76
N LYS A 177 51.85 -4.91 38.88
CA LYS A 177 52.80 -4.89 40.00
C LYS A 177 52.24 -4.11 41.18
N CYS A 178 52.02 -4.79 42.30
CA CYS A 178 51.55 -4.18 43.54
C CYS A 178 52.57 -4.43 44.67
N PRO A 179 53.31 -3.40 45.13
CA PRO A 179 54.35 -3.57 46.15
C PRO A 179 53.84 -4.13 47.49
N ASP A 180 52.58 -3.86 47.81
CA ASP A 180 51.88 -4.29 49.03
C ASP A 180 50.83 -5.39 48.76
N ASP A 181 50.91 -6.03 47.59
CA ASP A 181 49.95 -7.04 47.12
C ASP A 181 48.51 -6.52 46.92
N ARG A 182 48.23 -5.22 47.03
CA ARG A 182 46.86 -4.66 46.96
C ARG A 182 46.72 -3.48 46.01
N PHE A 183 47.67 -2.55 46.03
CA PHE A 183 47.60 -1.32 45.27
C PHE A 183 48.64 -1.29 44.16
N TRP A 184 48.17 -1.09 42.94
CA TRP A 184 49.04 -0.75 41.82
C TRP A 184 49.46 0.72 41.91
N ILE A 185 50.76 1.00 41.78
CA ILE A 185 51.30 2.35 41.98
C ILE A 185 51.78 2.97 40.67
N SER A 186 51.20 4.13 40.34
CA SER A 186 51.51 4.89 39.13
C SER A 186 52.94 5.46 39.12
N PRO A 187 53.51 5.72 37.92
CA PRO A 187 54.85 6.31 37.79
C PRO A 187 55.03 7.63 38.56
N ALA A 188 53.96 8.45 38.66
CA ALA A 188 54.02 9.78 39.25
C ALA A 188 54.24 9.78 40.77
N CYS A 189 53.90 8.70 41.48
CA CYS A 189 54.08 8.60 42.94
C CYS A 189 54.83 7.34 43.40
N ARG A 190 55.32 6.49 42.48
CA ARG A 190 56.03 5.25 42.83
C ARG A 190 57.25 5.42 43.72
N HIS A 191 57.90 6.58 43.66
CA HIS A 191 59.05 6.94 44.48
C HIS A 191 58.67 7.44 45.89
N ASP A 192 57.41 7.83 46.09
CA ASP A 192 56.90 8.41 47.33
C ASP A 192 55.40 8.07 47.48
N VAL A 193 55.13 6.88 48.01
CA VAL A 193 53.77 6.30 48.09
C VAL A 193 52.81 7.12 48.97
N GLU A 194 53.34 7.95 49.86
CA GLU A 194 52.55 8.86 50.71
C GLU A 194 51.88 9.99 49.90
N LYS A 195 52.36 10.24 48.68
CA LYS A 195 51.78 11.22 47.75
C LYS A 195 50.82 10.59 46.74
N CYS A 196 50.53 9.30 46.86
CA CYS A 196 49.56 8.66 46.00
C CYS A 196 48.12 8.96 46.45
N ILE A 197 47.25 9.16 45.47
CA ILE A 197 45.80 9.28 45.61
C ILE A 197 45.21 7.87 45.48
N PRO A 198 44.52 7.36 46.51
CA PRO A 198 43.82 6.09 46.41
C PRO A 198 42.68 6.14 45.39
N VAL A 199 42.65 5.15 44.51
CA VAL A 199 41.61 4.94 43.49
C VAL A 199 40.96 3.57 43.73
N VAL A 200 39.65 3.55 43.95
CA VAL A 200 38.89 2.33 44.25
C VAL A 200 38.09 1.88 43.01
N ALA A 201 38.41 0.70 42.49
CA ALA A 201 37.67 0.08 41.40
C ALA A 201 36.67 -0.96 41.92
N ALA A 202 35.50 -1.05 41.28
CA ALA A 202 34.46 -2.04 41.56
C ALA A 202 34.57 -3.27 40.65
N GLY A 203 33.74 -4.29 40.93
CA GLY A 203 33.63 -5.49 40.10
C GLY A 203 34.92 -6.31 40.01
N ASP A 204 35.25 -6.78 38.82
CA ASP A 204 36.52 -7.45 38.51
C ASP A 204 37.68 -6.46 38.25
N GLY A 205 37.47 -5.16 38.55
CA GLY A 205 38.36 -4.06 38.20
C GLY A 205 37.85 -3.28 37.00
N TRP A 206 36.56 -2.91 36.98
CA TRP A 206 35.97 -2.12 35.89
C TRP A 206 36.82 -0.86 35.59
N LEU A 207 37.14 -0.67 34.31
CA LEU A 207 38.00 0.40 33.77
C LEU A 207 39.44 0.50 34.32
N VAL A 208 39.94 -0.47 35.11
CA VAL A 208 41.27 -0.38 35.75
C VAL A 208 42.42 -0.14 34.77
N GLY A 209 42.47 -0.82 33.61
CA GLY A 209 43.55 -0.53 32.67
C GLY A 209 43.43 0.84 31.98
N ALA A 210 42.23 1.43 31.92
CA ALA A 210 42.10 2.83 31.54
C ALA A 210 42.64 3.73 32.66
N PHE A 211 42.33 3.45 33.93
CA PHE A 211 42.86 4.20 35.07
C PHE A 211 44.39 4.17 35.13
N MET A 212 45.00 3.00 34.91
CA MET A 212 46.45 2.84 34.84
C MET A 212 47.05 3.68 33.72
N GLN A 213 46.48 3.61 32.51
CA GLN A 213 46.95 4.39 31.36
C GLN A 213 46.74 5.90 31.56
N TRP A 214 45.61 6.33 32.09
CA TRP A 214 45.35 7.72 32.43
C TRP A 214 46.38 8.26 33.42
N ALA A 215 46.70 7.48 34.47
CA ALA A 215 47.72 7.85 35.44
C ALA A 215 49.09 8.02 34.78
N ALA A 216 49.50 7.09 33.92
CA ALA A 216 50.77 7.14 33.22
C ALA A 216 50.84 8.30 32.19
N PHE A 217 49.82 8.49 31.36
CA PHE A 217 49.82 9.53 30.33
C PHE A 217 49.72 10.94 30.87
N HIS A 218 48.97 11.12 31.96
CA HIS A 218 48.65 12.45 32.47
C HIS A 218 49.40 12.79 33.76
N GLY A 219 50.35 11.94 34.17
CA GLY A 219 51.20 12.17 35.34
C GLY A 219 50.42 12.23 36.64
N MET A 220 49.37 11.40 36.77
CA MET A 220 48.50 11.40 37.94
C MET A 220 49.06 10.46 39.00
N PRO A 221 49.21 10.90 40.26
CA PRO A 221 49.81 10.11 41.32
C PRO A 221 48.78 9.13 41.88
N PHE A 222 48.32 8.17 41.09
CA PHE A 222 47.30 7.20 41.52
C PHE A 222 47.91 5.95 42.17
N ALA A 223 47.20 5.44 43.17
CA ALA A 223 47.35 4.11 43.73
C ALA A 223 46.03 3.36 43.61
N ILE A 224 45.96 2.39 42.71
CA ILE A 224 44.71 1.75 42.27
C ILE A 224 44.53 0.42 42.98
N GLY A 225 43.37 0.23 43.62
CA GLY A 225 42.98 -1.04 44.24
C GLY A 225 41.62 -1.51 43.72
N ILE A 226 41.43 -2.82 43.63
CA ILE A 226 40.12 -3.44 43.29
C ILE A 226 39.45 -3.85 44.59
N SER A 227 38.23 -3.37 44.84
CA SER A 227 37.48 -3.74 46.05
C SER A 227 37.17 -5.23 46.07
N LYS A 228 37.12 -5.82 47.26
CA LYS A 228 36.74 -7.24 47.47
C LYS A 228 35.28 -7.52 47.12
N GLY A 229 34.43 -6.50 47.14
CA GLY A 229 33.01 -6.61 46.84
C GLY A 229 32.33 -5.26 46.80
N PHE A 230 31.12 -5.24 46.23
CA PHE A 230 30.33 -4.02 46.06
C PHE A 230 30.04 -3.28 47.39
N PRO A 231 29.73 -3.95 48.53
CA PRO A 231 29.52 -3.25 49.79
C PRO A 231 30.76 -2.50 50.28
N GLN A 232 31.95 -3.09 50.12
CA GLN A 232 33.21 -2.45 50.50
C GLN A 232 33.49 -1.25 49.59
N TYR A 233 33.30 -1.41 48.28
CA TYR A 233 33.41 -0.33 47.31
C TYR A 233 32.50 0.85 47.66
N ALA A 234 31.19 0.61 47.86
CA ALA A 234 30.22 1.64 48.19
C ALA A 234 30.52 2.32 49.54
N SER A 235 31.02 1.57 50.52
CA SER A 235 31.43 2.13 51.81
C SER A 235 32.65 3.04 51.67
N MET A 236 33.66 2.64 50.89
CA MET A 236 34.90 3.41 50.73
C MET A 236 34.67 4.69 49.92
N SER A 237 33.94 4.61 48.82
CA SER A 237 33.59 5.80 48.02
C SER A 237 32.79 6.84 48.81
N ALA A 238 31.91 6.40 49.70
CA ALA A 238 31.09 7.27 50.54
C ALA A 238 31.86 7.89 51.72
N ASN A 239 32.70 7.11 52.42
CA ASN A 239 33.25 7.49 53.71
C ASN A 239 34.74 7.85 53.69
N ALA A 240 35.49 7.41 52.68
CA ALA A 240 36.91 7.75 52.53
C ALA A 240 37.09 8.81 51.45
N ARG A 241 38.15 9.62 51.59
CA ARG A 241 38.53 10.62 50.59
C ARG A 241 39.38 9.94 49.53
N THR A 242 38.72 9.18 48.66
CA THR A 242 39.35 8.47 47.54
C THR A 242 38.77 8.96 46.21
N LEU A 243 39.49 8.68 45.12
CA LEU A 243 38.85 8.55 43.83
C LEU A 243 38.19 7.17 43.74
N PHE A 244 37.11 7.06 42.99
CA PHE A 244 36.43 5.79 42.79
C PHE A 244 35.87 5.69 41.38
N HIS A 245 35.79 4.47 40.85
CA HIS A 245 35.02 4.22 39.62
C HIS A 245 33.58 4.67 39.83
N CYS A 246 32.95 5.36 38.89
CA CYS A 246 31.54 5.75 38.97
C CYS A 246 30.91 5.73 37.58
N TRP A 247 29.58 5.66 37.56
CA TRP A 247 28.78 5.71 36.35
C TRP A 247 27.62 6.69 36.51
N LEU A 248 26.98 7.09 35.41
CA LEU A 248 25.73 7.84 35.42
C LEU A 248 24.68 7.14 34.55
N PRO A 249 23.40 7.14 34.93
CA PRO A 249 22.89 7.45 36.27
C PRO A 249 23.36 6.42 37.29
N ASP A 250 23.74 6.86 38.49
CA ASP A 250 24.13 5.98 39.60
C ASP A 250 23.29 6.31 40.82
N ALA A 251 22.80 5.27 41.50
CA ALA A 251 22.08 5.40 42.77
C ALA A 251 23.01 5.27 43.97
N THR A 252 24.19 4.69 43.79
CA THR A 252 25.10 4.29 44.88
C THR A 252 25.72 5.49 45.56
N HIS A 253 26.15 6.50 44.79
CA HIS A 253 26.93 7.63 45.30
C HIS A 253 26.18 8.96 45.32
N VAL A 254 24.87 8.98 45.06
CA VAL A 254 24.12 10.24 44.90
C VAL A 254 24.24 11.17 46.12
N GLN A 255 24.30 10.59 47.34
CA GLN A 255 24.41 11.36 48.58
C GLN A 255 25.72 12.15 48.74
N ILE A 256 26.77 11.78 48.01
CA ILE A 256 28.08 12.42 48.13
C ILE A 256 28.37 13.44 47.03
N ASP A 257 27.35 13.84 46.26
CA ASP A 257 27.46 14.81 45.15
C ASP A 257 28.69 14.54 44.26
N PRO A 258 28.81 13.33 43.69
CA PRO A 258 30.03 12.91 43.02
C PRO A 258 30.20 13.67 41.71
N SER A 259 31.42 14.08 41.39
CA SER A 259 31.75 14.70 40.10
C SER A 259 32.62 13.79 39.27
N LEU A 260 32.21 13.56 38.02
CA LEU A 260 33.01 12.81 37.05
C LEU A 260 34.27 13.59 36.71
N LEU A 261 35.38 12.88 36.65
CA LEU A 261 36.60 13.37 36.03
C LEU A 261 36.43 13.34 34.51
N HIS A 262 36.58 14.52 33.90
CA HIS A 262 36.52 14.70 32.47
C HIS A 262 37.89 14.50 31.83
N PHE A 263 37.96 13.55 30.89
CA PHE A 263 39.12 13.28 30.03
C PHE A 263 38.87 13.85 28.61
N PRO A 264 39.90 13.94 27.75
CA PRO A 264 39.69 14.29 26.35
C PRO A 264 38.64 13.37 25.70
N ARG A 265 37.92 13.89 24.69
CA ARG A 265 36.81 13.16 24.04
C ARG A 265 37.23 11.77 23.55
N HIS A 266 36.36 10.80 23.78
CA HIS A 266 36.52 9.41 23.39
C HIS A 266 36.96 9.25 21.93
N LYS A 267 37.85 8.28 21.69
CA LYS A 267 38.29 7.87 20.35
C LYS A 267 38.17 6.36 20.18
N ALA A 268 37.11 5.93 19.51
CA ALA A 268 36.75 4.52 19.35
C ALA A 268 37.87 3.65 18.74
N ILE A 269 38.63 4.18 17.77
CA ILE A 269 39.72 3.44 17.12
C ILE A 269 40.87 3.18 18.11
N GLU A 270 41.21 4.15 18.96
CA GLU A 270 42.25 3.97 20.00
C GLU A 270 41.78 2.94 21.03
N TRP A 271 40.54 3.05 21.50
CA TRP A 271 39.96 2.12 22.48
C TRP A 271 39.87 0.69 21.97
N ALA A 272 39.58 0.47 20.68
CA ALA A 272 39.57 -0.85 20.07
C ALA A 272 40.93 -1.56 20.10
N GLU A 273 42.04 -0.80 20.20
CA GLU A 273 43.41 -1.30 20.33
C GLU A 273 43.92 -1.32 21.78
N ASN A 274 43.01 -1.21 22.77
CA ASN A 274 43.33 -1.06 24.19
C ASN A 274 44.21 0.17 24.50
N TYR A 275 44.11 1.24 23.69
CA TYR A 275 44.80 2.51 23.92
C TYR A 275 43.86 3.53 24.58
N TYR A 276 43.96 3.67 25.90
CA TYR A 276 43.03 4.39 26.76
C TYR A 276 43.58 5.74 27.20
N ARG A 277 43.81 6.66 26.25
CA ARG A 277 44.24 8.04 26.59
C ARG A 277 43.08 9.03 26.78
N THR A 278 41.94 8.70 26.17
CA THR A 278 40.72 9.51 26.14
C THR A 278 39.66 8.94 27.10
N SER A 279 38.54 9.63 27.26
CA SER A 279 37.36 9.15 28.00
C SER A 279 36.80 7.85 27.43
N ASP A 280 36.08 7.09 28.27
CA ASP A 280 35.30 5.93 27.83
C ASP A 280 34.19 6.34 26.86
N ALA A 281 33.67 5.37 26.11
CA ALA A 281 32.54 5.58 25.24
C ALA A 281 31.30 5.90 26.09
N GLN A 282 30.59 6.97 25.75
CA GLN A 282 29.23 7.16 26.25
C GLN A 282 28.36 6.01 25.73
N SER A 283 27.60 5.39 26.62
CA SER A 283 26.69 4.30 26.27
C SER A 283 25.30 4.85 26.04
N SER A 284 24.66 4.50 24.93
CA SER A 284 23.22 4.73 24.82
C SER A 284 22.50 3.74 25.74
N ILE A 285 21.71 4.26 26.67
CA ILE A 285 20.88 3.44 27.53
C ILE A 285 19.60 3.13 26.77
N VAL A 286 19.36 1.84 26.51
CA VAL A 286 18.25 1.40 25.64
C VAL A 286 17.27 0.52 26.39
N LYS A 287 16.12 0.30 25.74
CA LYS A 287 15.04 -0.56 26.19
C LYS A 287 14.95 -1.75 25.26
N PHE A 288 14.85 -2.96 25.82
CA PHE A 288 14.58 -4.16 25.07
C PHE A 288 13.30 -4.84 25.54
N VAL A 289 12.60 -5.47 24.61
CA VAL A 289 11.42 -6.30 24.90
C VAL A 289 11.56 -7.67 24.28
N SER A 290 10.89 -8.66 24.87
CA SER A 290 10.70 -9.95 24.22
C SER A 290 10.01 -9.76 22.87
N ARG A 291 10.47 -10.48 21.86
CA ARG A 291 9.96 -10.39 20.49
C ARG A 291 8.45 -10.61 20.38
N ASP A 292 7.89 -11.49 21.20
CA ASP A 292 6.46 -11.80 21.19
C ASP A 292 5.60 -10.78 21.94
N LEU A 293 6.21 -9.81 22.63
CA LEU A 293 5.46 -8.77 23.34
C LEU A 293 4.71 -7.86 22.38
N ARG A 294 5.23 -7.59 21.18
CA ARG A 294 4.56 -6.73 20.18
C ARG A 294 3.24 -7.31 19.69
N SER A 295 3.12 -8.64 19.59
CA SER A 295 1.85 -9.28 19.21
C SER A 295 0.92 -9.51 20.39
N ARG A 296 1.45 -9.73 21.59
CA ARG A 296 0.64 -9.98 22.81
C ARG A 296 0.14 -8.70 23.49
N ALA A 297 0.96 -7.66 23.50
CA ALA A 297 0.74 -6.41 24.21
C ALA A 297 1.25 -5.21 23.39
N PRO A 298 0.68 -4.93 22.21
CA PRO A 298 1.16 -3.86 21.32
C PRO A 298 1.15 -2.47 21.97
N ASN A 299 0.19 -2.20 22.86
CA ASN A 299 0.13 -0.93 23.59
C ASN A 299 1.28 -0.78 24.60
N VAL A 300 1.73 -1.87 25.23
CA VAL A 300 2.92 -1.83 26.11
C VAL A 300 4.16 -1.51 25.29
N VAL A 301 4.33 -2.12 24.10
CA VAL A 301 5.48 -1.84 23.25
C VAL A 301 5.49 -0.39 22.76
N LYS A 302 4.37 0.13 22.27
CA LYS A 302 4.25 1.54 21.87
C LYS A 302 4.49 2.52 23.04
N PHE A 303 4.02 2.16 24.24
CA PHE A 303 4.33 2.92 25.45
C PHE A 303 5.84 2.96 25.70
N LEU A 304 6.49 1.80 25.67
CA LEU A 304 7.92 1.68 25.91
C LEU A 304 8.76 2.37 24.83
N GLU A 305 8.29 2.45 23.58
CA GLU A 305 8.93 3.23 22.52
C GLU A 305 9.03 4.72 22.91
N SER A 306 8.01 5.24 23.59
CA SER A 306 7.95 6.64 24.03
C SER A 306 8.45 6.88 25.47
N PHE A 307 8.68 5.82 26.24
CA PHE A 307 9.08 5.89 27.65
C PHE A 307 10.53 6.37 27.79
N GLU A 308 10.72 7.64 28.11
CA GLU A 308 12.04 8.30 28.13
C GLU A 308 12.14 9.33 29.26
N PHE A 309 13.35 9.63 29.74
CA PHE A 309 13.61 10.55 30.84
C PHE A 309 14.80 11.45 30.52
N GLU A 310 14.84 12.62 31.16
CA GLU A 310 16.08 13.38 31.26
C GLU A 310 17.02 12.73 32.29
N LEU A 311 18.33 12.81 32.08
CA LEU A 311 19.32 12.24 33.02
C LEU A 311 19.18 12.85 34.42
N THR A 312 18.98 14.16 34.49
CA THR A 312 18.80 14.94 35.73
C THR A 312 17.55 14.47 36.49
N GLU A 313 16.44 14.29 35.79
CA GLU A 313 15.20 13.75 36.35
C GLU A 313 15.38 12.34 36.92
N MET A 314 16.07 11.46 36.18
CA MET A 314 16.36 10.11 36.67
C MET A 314 17.25 10.14 37.92
N GLN A 315 18.25 11.02 37.96
CA GLN A 315 19.13 11.21 39.12
C GLN A 315 18.36 11.75 40.33
N ASP A 316 17.47 12.72 40.15
CA ASP A 316 16.63 13.27 41.23
C ASP A 316 15.73 12.18 41.85
N LEU A 317 15.16 11.31 41.02
CA LEU A 317 14.36 10.19 41.48
C LEU A 317 15.18 9.17 42.27
N LEU A 318 16.39 8.86 41.79
CA LEU A 318 17.31 7.98 42.52
C LEU A 318 17.75 8.61 43.85
N THR A 319 18.00 9.92 43.88
CA THR A 319 18.35 10.68 45.10
C THR A 319 17.32 10.44 46.20
N GLN A 320 16.04 10.58 45.89
CA GLN A 320 14.95 10.45 46.88
C GLN A 320 14.92 9.06 47.51
N VAL A 321 15.14 8.01 46.71
CA VAL A 321 15.21 6.63 47.21
C VAL A 321 16.38 6.45 48.17
N VAL A 322 17.54 7.00 47.80
CA VAL A 322 18.77 6.84 48.60
C VAL A 322 18.67 7.61 49.92
N VAL A 323 17.93 8.72 49.97
CA VAL A 323 17.65 9.48 51.20
C VAL A 323 16.63 8.76 52.13
N GLY A 324 16.10 7.62 51.71
CA GLY A 324 15.33 6.70 52.56
C GLY A 324 13.86 6.53 52.17
N ALA A 325 13.40 7.15 51.08
CA ALA A 325 12.06 6.90 50.56
C ALA A 325 11.98 5.51 49.90
N SER A 326 10.82 4.86 49.93
CA SER A 326 10.66 3.61 49.18
C SER A 326 10.61 3.89 47.67
N VAL A 327 11.15 2.97 46.87
CA VAL A 327 11.12 3.08 45.40
C VAL A 327 9.69 3.25 44.88
N THR A 328 8.73 2.56 45.49
CA THR A 328 7.32 2.61 45.11
C THR A 328 6.68 3.96 45.42
N GLU A 329 6.97 4.54 46.59
CA GLU A 329 6.45 5.87 46.97
C GLU A 329 6.95 6.95 46.01
N VAL A 330 8.27 6.98 45.76
CA VAL A 330 8.88 7.95 44.84
C VAL A 330 8.29 7.82 43.42
N ALA A 331 8.13 6.59 42.93
CA ALA A 331 7.52 6.34 41.63
C ALA A 331 6.04 6.81 41.57
N CYS A 332 5.25 6.54 42.60
CA CYS A 332 3.86 6.99 42.70
C CYS A 332 3.74 8.51 42.75
N GLU A 333 4.58 9.20 43.53
CA GLU A 333 4.59 10.66 43.62
C GLU A 333 4.99 11.31 42.29
N TRP A 334 5.99 10.75 41.61
CA TRP A 334 6.39 11.21 40.29
C TRP A 334 5.26 11.04 39.27
N ILE A 335 4.60 9.88 39.22
CA ILE A 335 3.46 9.64 38.31
C ILE A 335 2.32 10.63 38.57
N ARG A 336 2.06 10.97 39.84
CA ARG A 336 1.01 11.95 40.17
C ARG A 336 1.38 13.38 39.78
N SER A 337 2.64 13.76 39.93
CA SER A 337 3.12 15.11 39.65
C SER A 337 3.42 15.36 38.16
N GLN A 338 3.92 14.36 37.44
CA GLN A 338 4.35 14.47 36.04
C GLN A 338 3.32 13.91 35.04
N ARG A 339 2.03 14.11 35.33
CA ARG A 339 0.92 13.58 34.52
C ARG A 339 1.01 13.98 33.04
N SER A 340 1.31 15.25 32.75
CA SER A 340 1.44 15.75 31.38
C SER A 340 2.61 15.12 30.61
N VAL A 341 3.64 14.64 31.32
CA VAL A 341 4.80 13.99 30.71
C VAL A 341 4.42 12.59 30.24
N TRP A 342 4.06 11.71 31.17
CA TRP A 342 3.83 10.30 30.84
C TRP A 342 2.54 10.04 30.07
N GLN A 343 1.54 10.93 30.14
CA GLN A 343 0.32 10.79 29.33
C GLN A 343 0.61 10.82 27.82
N ARG A 344 1.69 11.50 27.41
CA ARG A 344 2.13 11.51 26.00
C ARG A 344 2.76 10.19 25.58
N TRP A 345 3.23 9.37 26.53
CA TRP A 345 3.77 8.04 26.25
C TRP A 345 2.68 6.99 26.11
N VAL A 346 1.50 7.21 26.71
CA VAL A 346 0.39 6.26 26.65
C VAL A 346 -0.19 6.27 25.23
N PRO A 347 -0.19 5.13 24.52
CA PRO A 347 -0.79 5.05 23.20
C PRO A 347 -2.28 5.35 23.30
N ILE A 348 -2.76 6.28 22.48
CA ILE A 348 -4.18 6.56 22.39
C ILE A 348 -4.80 5.47 21.51
N GLU A 349 -5.63 4.59 22.07
CA GLU A 349 -6.25 3.47 21.34
C GLU A 349 -7.07 3.93 20.14
N THR A 350 -7.57 5.15 20.20
CA THR A 350 -8.36 5.81 19.16
C THR A 350 -7.52 6.68 18.22
N GLN A 351 -6.19 6.54 18.22
CA GLN A 351 -5.30 7.16 17.23
C GLN A 351 -5.14 6.22 16.04
N CYS A 352 -6.11 6.28 15.13
CA CYS A 352 -6.20 5.37 14.00
C CYS A 352 -5.22 5.76 12.89
N LEU A 353 -4.60 4.74 12.31
CA LEU A 353 -3.75 4.87 11.14
C LEU A 353 -4.60 5.05 9.88
N GLN A 354 -3.96 5.52 8.81
CA GLN A 354 -4.56 5.59 7.48
C GLN A 354 -5.12 4.20 7.07
N GLY A 355 -6.35 4.19 6.54
CA GLY A 355 -7.10 2.99 6.21
C GLY A 355 -7.92 2.41 7.37
N TYR A 356 -7.64 2.81 8.60
CA TYR A 356 -8.48 2.52 9.75
C TYR A 356 -9.32 3.75 10.10
N GLY A 357 -10.36 3.55 10.89
CA GLY A 357 -11.14 4.62 11.47
C GLY A 357 -11.67 4.27 12.86
N LEU A 358 -12.04 5.30 13.59
CA LEU A 358 -12.65 5.21 14.91
C LEU A 358 -13.79 4.18 14.94
N ALA A 359 -13.79 3.32 15.95
CA ALA A 359 -14.80 2.29 16.16
C ALA A 359 -15.18 2.12 17.63
N ASP A 360 -16.41 1.72 17.85
CA ASP A 360 -16.95 1.38 19.16
C ASP A 360 -16.50 -0.03 19.63
N PRO A 361 -16.93 -0.51 20.81
CA PRO A 361 -16.53 -1.84 21.31
C PRO A 361 -16.99 -3.01 20.44
N LEU A 362 -18.00 -2.83 19.60
CA LEU A 362 -18.52 -3.83 18.68
C LEU A 362 -17.78 -3.83 17.34
N GLY A 363 -16.87 -2.87 17.12
CA GLY A 363 -16.17 -2.66 15.86
C GLY A 363 -16.96 -1.82 14.85
N GLU A 364 -18.07 -1.22 15.26
CA GLU A 364 -18.87 -0.35 14.41
C GLU A 364 -18.25 1.04 14.31
N HIS A 365 -18.18 1.59 13.11
CA HIS A 365 -17.49 2.86 12.88
C HIS A 365 -18.28 4.06 13.43
N VAL A 366 -17.60 4.87 14.22
CA VAL A 366 -18.14 6.08 14.85
C VAL A 366 -17.43 7.33 14.33
N SER A 367 -18.09 8.48 14.45
CA SER A 367 -17.59 9.74 13.86
C SER A 367 -16.70 10.56 14.79
N THR A 368 -16.68 10.25 16.09
CA THR A 368 -15.96 11.01 17.13
C THR A 368 -15.25 10.10 18.12
N ARG A 369 -14.15 10.60 18.68
CA ARG A 369 -13.32 9.86 19.64
C ARG A 369 -14.04 9.55 20.96
N ALA A 370 -14.98 10.39 21.36
CA ALA A 370 -15.80 10.20 22.56
C ALA A 370 -16.68 8.94 22.50
N GLN A 371 -16.95 8.43 21.30
CA GLN A 371 -17.75 7.23 21.05
C GLN A 371 -16.89 6.02 20.70
N ALA A 372 -15.57 6.22 20.56
CA ALA A 372 -14.65 5.20 20.10
C ALA A 372 -13.92 4.55 21.28
N THR A 373 -13.73 3.24 21.19
CA THR A 373 -12.84 2.49 22.09
C THR A 373 -11.65 1.92 21.35
N GLY A 374 -11.53 2.15 20.04
CA GLY A 374 -10.40 1.70 19.24
C GLY A 374 -10.51 2.08 17.78
N CYS A 375 -9.83 1.29 16.94
CA CYS A 375 -9.74 1.50 15.50
C CYS A 375 -10.09 0.22 14.74
N SER A 376 -10.83 0.35 13.64
CA SER A 376 -11.20 -0.76 12.76
C SER A 376 -10.93 -0.40 11.31
N LEU A 377 -10.64 -1.39 10.46
CA LEU A 377 -10.36 -1.18 9.04
C LEU A 377 -11.61 -0.65 8.33
N CYS A 378 -11.50 0.43 7.54
CA CYS A 378 -12.66 0.98 6.83
C CYS A 378 -13.16 -0.04 5.78
N PRO A 379 -14.45 -0.43 5.79
CA PRO A 379 -15.00 -1.39 4.84
C PRO A 379 -15.23 -0.74 3.48
N ALA A 380 -15.47 -1.58 2.47
CA ALA A 380 -15.96 -1.13 1.18
C ALA A 380 -17.19 -0.21 1.36
N GLY A 381 -17.25 0.88 0.59
CA GLY A 381 -18.24 1.94 0.73
C GLY A 381 -17.88 3.01 1.76
N LYS A 382 -16.82 2.86 2.57
CA LYS A 382 -16.32 3.91 3.46
C LYS A 382 -14.84 4.22 3.19
N ALA A 383 -14.48 5.50 3.15
CA ALA A 383 -13.10 5.96 3.03
C ALA A 383 -12.53 6.40 4.38
N SER A 384 -11.26 6.13 4.62
CA SER A 384 -10.51 6.62 5.79
C SER A 384 -10.12 8.09 5.58
N GLU A 385 -10.76 8.97 6.35
CA GLU A 385 -10.55 10.42 6.30
C GLU A 385 -9.76 10.88 7.55
N PRO A 386 -8.76 11.79 7.38
CA PRO A 386 -8.09 12.42 8.51
C PRO A 386 -9.08 13.20 9.38
N TYR A 387 -8.98 13.03 10.70
CA TYR A 387 -9.77 13.73 11.70
C TYR A 387 -8.87 14.19 12.85
N ALA A 388 -9.11 15.35 13.43
CA ALA A 388 -8.33 15.84 14.56
C ALA A 388 -9.26 16.44 15.63
N ASP A 389 -8.90 16.24 16.88
CA ASP A 389 -9.56 16.79 18.05
C ASP A 389 -8.51 17.23 19.08
N GLU A 390 -8.93 17.55 20.30
CA GLU A 390 -8.06 17.99 21.39
C GLU A 390 -6.96 16.96 21.76
N LEU A 391 -7.16 15.68 21.43
CA LEU A 391 -6.21 14.58 21.66
C LEU A 391 -5.33 14.31 20.42
N GLY A 392 -5.34 15.18 19.41
CA GLY A 392 -4.46 15.14 18.25
C GLY A 392 -5.06 14.47 17.00
N PRO A 393 -4.24 14.17 15.98
CA PRO A 393 -4.70 13.59 14.72
C PRO A 393 -5.07 12.11 14.86
N THR A 394 -6.09 11.68 14.11
CA THR A 394 -6.57 10.31 13.97
C THR A 394 -7.26 10.16 12.61
N HIS A 395 -7.91 9.03 12.34
CA HIS A 395 -8.70 8.79 11.15
C HIS A 395 -10.10 8.27 11.51
N ARG A 396 -11.08 8.55 10.66
CA ARG A 396 -12.45 8.04 10.78
C ARG A 396 -12.95 7.52 9.44
N CYS A 397 -13.84 6.55 9.45
CA CYS A 397 -14.42 6.01 8.21
C CYS A 397 -15.67 6.79 7.84
N ILE A 398 -15.63 7.52 6.72
CA ILE A 398 -16.77 8.27 6.18
C ILE A 398 -17.42 7.50 5.03
N PRO A 399 -18.75 7.48 4.92
CA PRO A 399 -19.42 6.85 3.77
C PRO A 399 -19.08 7.60 2.49
N CYS A 400 -18.91 6.85 1.40
CA CYS A 400 -18.79 7.44 0.07
C CYS A 400 -20.04 8.25 -0.26
N ARG A 401 -19.85 9.49 -0.71
CA ARG A 401 -20.96 10.37 -1.09
C ARG A 401 -21.62 9.89 -2.37
N LEU A 402 -22.81 10.41 -2.64
CA LEU A 402 -23.52 10.19 -3.90
C LEU A 402 -22.59 10.42 -5.11
N GLY A 403 -22.73 9.57 -6.12
CA GLY A 403 -21.86 9.58 -7.30
C GLY A 403 -20.47 9.00 -7.07
N THR A 404 -20.13 8.52 -5.87
CA THR A 404 -18.83 7.90 -5.59
C THR A 404 -18.98 6.51 -5.01
N SER A 405 -17.95 5.67 -5.19
CA SER A 405 -17.89 4.34 -4.62
C SER A 405 -16.46 3.91 -4.30
N GLN A 406 -16.33 2.85 -3.52
CA GLN A 406 -15.04 2.34 -3.07
C GLN A 406 -15.17 0.85 -2.73
N SER A 407 -14.50 -0.04 -3.47
CA SER A 407 -14.73 -1.49 -3.38
C SER A 407 -13.72 -2.25 -2.50
N THR A 408 -12.58 -1.64 -2.22
CA THR A 408 -11.50 -2.17 -1.37
C THR A 408 -11.59 -1.69 0.09
N PHE A 409 -11.05 -2.50 1.00
CA PHE A 409 -10.93 -2.11 2.41
C PHE A 409 -9.77 -1.14 2.60
N GLY A 410 -9.92 -0.21 3.54
CA GLY A 410 -8.87 0.69 3.98
C GLY A 410 -8.45 1.75 2.98
N GLU A 411 -9.24 2.00 1.94
CA GLU A 411 -8.97 3.10 1.02
C GLU A 411 -9.22 4.46 1.66
N THR A 412 -8.56 5.46 1.10
CA THR A 412 -8.55 6.83 1.65
C THR A 412 -9.38 7.82 0.85
N PHE A 413 -9.93 7.39 -0.27
CA PHE A 413 -10.82 8.19 -1.09
C PHE A 413 -11.90 7.31 -1.71
N CYS A 414 -13.01 7.93 -2.08
CA CYS A 414 -14.05 7.30 -2.88
C CYS A 414 -13.90 7.76 -4.33
N GLY A 415 -13.78 6.82 -5.26
CA GLY A 415 -13.68 7.10 -6.69
C GLY A 415 -15.03 7.52 -7.25
N GLN A 416 -15.03 8.44 -8.23
CA GLN A 416 -16.26 8.77 -8.97
C GLN A 416 -16.77 7.55 -9.74
N CYS A 417 -18.09 7.42 -9.85
CA CYS A 417 -18.68 6.45 -10.75
C CYS A 417 -18.29 6.76 -12.20
N ASP A 418 -17.82 5.75 -12.92
CA ASP A 418 -17.53 5.87 -14.35
C ASP A 418 -18.82 6.11 -15.14
N ILE A 419 -18.68 6.66 -16.36
CA ILE A 419 -19.80 6.81 -17.30
C ILE A 419 -20.53 5.47 -17.50
N GLY A 420 -21.85 5.52 -17.69
CA GLY A 420 -22.71 4.33 -17.68
C GLY A 420 -22.98 3.75 -16.30
N THR A 421 -22.42 4.29 -15.21
CA THR A 421 -22.71 3.86 -13.85
C THR A 421 -23.09 5.04 -12.96
N TYR A 422 -23.78 4.75 -11.86
CA TYR A 422 -24.27 5.75 -10.92
C TYR A 422 -24.23 5.24 -9.47
N ALA A 423 -24.21 6.16 -8.51
CA ALA A 423 -24.40 5.87 -7.09
C ALA A 423 -25.41 6.84 -6.49
N ASN A 424 -26.62 6.34 -6.25
CA ASN A 424 -27.76 7.10 -5.73
C ASN A 424 -27.92 7.01 -4.20
N GLU A 425 -27.06 6.27 -3.51
CA GLU A 425 -27.05 6.15 -2.05
C GLU A 425 -25.62 6.36 -1.54
N GLU A 426 -25.51 6.88 -0.32
CA GLU A 426 -24.21 6.97 0.36
C GLU A 426 -23.72 5.58 0.77
N GLY A 427 -22.40 5.43 0.88
CA GLY A 427 -21.81 4.18 1.35
C GLY A 427 -21.76 3.06 0.30
N LYS A 428 -21.93 3.36 -0.99
CA LYS A 428 -21.87 2.34 -2.05
C LYS A 428 -20.46 1.77 -2.18
N ALA A 429 -20.34 0.46 -2.07
CA ALA A 429 -19.11 -0.26 -2.39
C ALA A 429 -18.83 -0.30 -3.91
N TYR A 430 -19.90 -0.29 -4.73
CA TYR A 430 -19.83 -0.34 -6.18
C TYR A 430 -20.86 0.60 -6.79
N CYS A 431 -20.49 1.27 -7.89
CA CYS A 431 -21.44 1.99 -8.72
C CYS A 431 -22.37 1.00 -9.42
N SER A 432 -23.66 1.32 -9.45
CA SER A 432 -24.69 0.55 -10.14
C SER A 432 -24.67 0.89 -11.62
N ARG A 433 -24.80 -0.09 -12.51
CA ARG A 433 -24.93 0.17 -13.95
C ARG A 433 -26.27 0.85 -14.23
N CYS A 434 -26.29 1.77 -15.20
CA CYS A 434 -27.56 2.33 -15.66
C CYS A 434 -28.48 1.20 -16.15
N PRO A 435 -29.72 1.12 -15.65
CA PRO A 435 -30.66 0.09 -16.08
C PRO A 435 -31.05 0.30 -17.55
N LEU A 436 -31.63 -0.74 -18.16
CA LEU A 436 -32.10 -0.70 -19.55
C LEU A 436 -32.99 0.52 -19.82
N GLY A 437 -32.77 1.14 -20.99
CA GLY A 437 -33.49 2.36 -21.37
C GLY A 437 -33.00 3.62 -20.65
N ARG A 438 -31.88 3.55 -19.93
CA ARG A 438 -31.23 4.70 -19.30
C ARG A 438 -29.73 4.72 -19.56
N TYR A 439 -29.16 5.92 -19.58
CA TYR A 439 -27.72 6.14 -19.79
C TYR A 439 -27.19 7.27 -18.91
N THR A 440 -25.87 7.34 -18.77
CA THR A 440 -25.21 8.54 -18.22
C THR A 440 -23.86 8.75 -18.87
N ASN A 441 -23.59 9.98 -19.29
CA ASN A 441 -22.33 10.40 -19.90
C ASN A 441 -21.43 11.19 -18.92
N ALA A 442 -21.87 11.37 -17.67
CA ALA A 442 -21.14 12.10 -16.65
C ALA A 442 -20.44 11.13 -15.69
N SER A 443 -19.18 11.41 -15.38
CA SER A 443 -18.53 10.78 -14.23
C SER A 443 -19.15 11.32 -12.94
N GLY A 444 -19.25 10.46 -11.93
CA GLY A 444 -19.85 10.84 -10.66
C GLY A 444 -21.37 10.97 -10.69
N ALA A 445 -22.05 10.30 -11.63
CA ALA A 445 -23.50 10.39 -11.75
C ALA A 445 -24.22 9.83 -10.51
N THR A 446 -25.23 10.55 -10.04
CA THR A 446 -26.10 10.11 -8.93
C THR A 446 -27.36 9.39 -9.41
N ASP A 447 -27.70 9.54 -10.69
CA ASP A 447 -28.83 8.90 -11.37
C ASP A 447 -28.54 8.82 -12.88
N CYS A 448 -29.30 7.99 -13.60
CA CYS A 448 -29.21 7.82 -15.05
C CYS A 448 -30.36 8.52 -15.77
N VAL A 449 -30.03 9.14 -16.91
CA VAL A 449 -30.96 9.82 -17.81
C VAL A 449 -31.76 8.78 -18.59
N ALA A 450 -33.09 8.95 -18.67
CA ALA A 450 -33.95 8.06 -19.44
C ALA A 450 -33.91 8.36 -20.94
N CYS A 451 -33.97 7.32 -21.77
CA CYS A 451 -34.11 7.44 -23.21
C CYS A 451 -35.45 8.07 -23.61
N SER A 452 -35.43 8.86 -24.67
CA SER A 452 -36.62 9.42 -25.33
C SER A 452 -37.47 8.27 -25.92
N GLY A 453 -38.79 8.27 -25.68
CA GLY A 453 -39.74 7.26 -26.22
C GLY A 453 -40.50 6.40 -25.19
N GLY A 454 -40.30 6.65 -23.88
CA GLY A 454 -41.14 6.09 -22.80
C GLY A 454 -40.92 4.59 -22.57
N ASN A 455 -41.97 3.86 -22.20
CA ASN A 455 -41.88 2.44 -21.78
C ASN A 455 -41.46 1.45 -22.90
N ARG A 456 -41.33 1.91 -24.14
CA ARG A 456 -40.88 1.10 -25.28
C ARG A 456 -39.43 1.36 -25.66
N SER A 457 -38.79 2.35 -25.04
CA SER A 457 -37.38 2.65 -25.23
C SER A 457 -36.50 1.74 -24.39
N THR A 458 -35.38 1.32 -24.96
CA THR A 458 -34.36 0.50 -24.32
C THR A 458 -32.98 1.02 -24.72
N THR A 459 -31.91 0.41 -24.20
CA THR A 459 -30.54 0.72 -24.57
C THR A 459 -29.94 -0.46 -25.33
N LEU A 460 -29.48 -0.24 -26.55
CA LEU A 460 -29.03 -1.26 -27.49
C LEU A 460 -27.58 -1.04 -27.92
N LYS A 461 -26.91 -2.14 -28.28
CA LYS A 461 -25.62 -2.14 -28.96
C LYS A 461 -25.58 -3.21 -30.04
N ALA A 462 -25.04 -2.87 -31.20
CA ALA A 462 -24.75 -3.83 -32.27
C ALA A 462 -23.58 -4.74 -31.88
N VAL A 463 -23.77 -6.06 -32.02
CA VAL A 463 -22.76 -7.09 -31.81
C VAL A 463 -22.74 -8.01 -33.02
N MET A 464 -21.53 -8.33 -33.50
CA MET A 464 -21.36 -9.32 -34.56
C MET A 464 -21.53 -10.73 -33.99
N ASN A 465 -22.46 -11.49 -34.54
CA ASN A 465 -22.69 -12.89 -34.19
C ASN A 465 -22.77 -13.71 -35.50
N ASP A 466 -21.86 -14.68 -35.66
CA ASP A 466 -21.73 -15.51 -36.87
C ASP A 466 -21.65 -14.71 -38.19
N GLY A 467 -20.94 -13.58 -38.17
CA GLY A 467 -20.77 -12.71 -39.34
C GLY A 467 -21.99 -11.85 -39.69
N LYS A 468 -23.03 -11.84 -38.85
CA LYS A 468 -24.20 -10.97 -38.97
C LYS A 468 -24.28 -9.99 -37.79
N GLU A 469 -24.73 -8.78 -38.06
CA GLU A 469 -24.98 -7.78 -37.03
C GLU A 469 -26.27 -8.13 -36.27
N LYS A 470 -26.19 -8.17 -34.94
CA LYS A 470 -27.34 -8.40 -34.06
C LYS A 470 -27.35 -7.34 -32.96
N TRP A 471 -28.50 -6.70 -32.78
CA TRP A 471 -28.73 -5.75 -31.70
C TRP A 471 -29.08 -6.49 -30.41
N ILE A 472 -28.42 -6.12 -29.32
CA ILE A 472 -28.69 -6.65 -27.97
C ILE A 472 -28.96 -5.51 -27.00
N GLU A 473 -29.81 -5.77 -26.01
CA GLU A 473 -30.02 -4.84 -24.90
C GLU A 473 -28.79 -4.81 -23.98
N VAL A 474 -28.37 -3.62 -23.58
CA VAL A 474 -27.20 -3.39 -22.75
C VAL A 474 -27.52 -2.53 -21.55
N ASP A 475 -27.07 -2.97 -20.37
CA ASP A 475 -26.98 -2.13 -19.19
C ASP A 475 -25.72 -1.25 -19.26
N GLY A 476 -25.72 -0.17 -18.46
CA GLY A 476 -24.58 0.74 -18.36
C GLY A 476 -24.29 1.55 -19.62
N ALA A 477 -25.34 1.94 -20.35
CA ALA A 477 -25.19 2.80 -21.51
C ALA A 477 -24.55 4.16 -21.16
N VAL A 478 -23.61 4.61 -21.99
CA VAL A 478 -22.78 5.80 -21.69
C VAL A 478 -23.24 7.07 -22.41
N SER A 479 -24.20 6.97 -23.33
CA SER A 479 -24.69 8.09 -24.14
C SER A 479 -26.06 7.81 -24.73
N GLU A 480 -26.73 8.86 -25.21
CA GLU A 480 -28.03 8.78 -25.88
C GLU A 480 -27.99 7.95 -27.17
N SER A 481 -26.82 7.81 -27.81
CA SER A 481 -26.65 6.98 -29.02
C SER A 481 -26.94 5.50 -28.80
N PHE A 482 -26.98 5.04 -27.55
CA PHE A 482 -27.40 3.68 -27.23
C PHE A 482 -28.92 3.56 -27.16
N CYS A 483 -29.68 4.65 -27.15
CA CYS A 483 -31.13 4.61 -27.06
C CYS A 483 -31.74 4.05 -28.35
N GLY A 484 -32.59 3.05 -28.20
CA GLY A 484 -33.39 2.45 -29.25
C GLY A 484 -34.72 1.95 -28.69
N CYS A 485 -35.37 1.05 -29.40
CA CYS A 485 -36.66 0.48 -29.05
C CYS A 485 -36.55 -1.01 -28.75
N VAL A 486 -37.46 -1.54 -27.94
CA VAL A 486 -37.54 -2.99 -27.72
C VAL A 486 -37.91 -3.75 -29.00
N GLU A 487 -37.63 -5.05 -29.05
CA GLU A 487 -37.95 -5.91 -30.20
C GLU A 487 -39.43 -5.76 -30.65
N GLY A 488 -39.64 -5.70 -31.96
CA GLY A 488 -40.96 -5.47 -32.55
C GLY A 488 -41.38 -3.99 -32.61
N TRP A 489 -40.45 -3.07 -32.30
CA TRP A 489 -40.60 -1.63 -32.47
C TRP A 489 -39.37 -1.08 -33.23
N TYR A 490 -39.52 0.05 -33.91
CA TYR A 490 -38.43 0.76 -34.56
C TYR A 490 -38.42 2.23 -34.12
N LEU A 491 -37.23 2.84 -34.11
CA LEU A 491 -37.08 4.25 -33.73
C LEU A 491 -37.41 5.14 -34.93
N SER A 492 -38.48 5.93 -34.82
CA SER A 492 -38.88 6.88 -35.86
C SER A 492 -37.99 8.13 -35.86
N SER A 493 -38.00 8.89 -36.96
CA SER A 493 -37.20 10.13 -37.13
C SER A 493 -37.50 11.22 -36.11
N ASN A 494 -38.64 11.13 -35.42
CA ASN A 494 -39.04 12.01 -34.32
C ASN A 494 -38.57 11.51 -32.93
N GLY A 495 -37.76 10.45 -32.87
CA GLY A 495 -37.22 9.88 -31.63
C GLY A 495 -38.25 9.08 -30.81
N LEU A 496 -39.38 8.70 -31.40
CA LEU A 496 -40.41 7.88 -30.76
C LEU A 496 -40.37 6.44 -31.26
N CYS A 497 -40.61 5.49 -30.36
CA CYS A 497 -40.76 4.09 -30.72
C CYS A 497 -42.12 3.83 -31.38
N THR A 498 -42.09 3.39 -32.62
CA THR A 498 -43.27 3.02 -33.42
C THR A 498 -43.36 1.51 -33.61
N PRO A 499 -44.56 0.91 -33.59
CA PRO A 499 -44.72 -0.54 -33.69
C PRO A 499 -44.29 -1.04 -35.07
N CYS A 500 -43.63 -2.20 -35.11
CA CYS A 500 -43.20 -2.82 -36.36
C CYS A 500 -44.41 -3.21 -37.21
N MET A 501 -44.35 -2.85 -38.50
CA MET A 501 -45.44 -3.10 -39.44
C MET A 501 -45.39 -4.55 -39.97
N ARG A 502 -46.54 -5.06 -40.43
CA ARG A 502 -46.61 -6.43 -40.98
C ARG A 502 -45.74 -6.55 -42.22
N GLY A 503 -44.91 -7.59 -42.28
CA GLY A 503 -43.99 -7.82 -43.39
C GLY A 503 -42.59 -7.27 -43.17
N ALA A 504 -42.32 -6.67 -42.01
CA ALA A 504 -40.97 -6.28 -41.58
C ALA A 504 -40.55 -7.00 -40.30
N LEU A 505 -39.22 -7.08 -40.12
CA LEU A 505 -38.52 -7.44 -38.92
C LEU A 505 -37.85 -6.16 -38.37
N CYS A 506 -38.23 -5.78 -37.15
CA CYS A 506 -37.66 -4.62 -36.47
C CYS A 506 -36.88 -5.10 -35.24
N PRO A 507 -35.54 -5.15 -35.32
CA PRO A 507 -34.68 -5.60 -34.22
C PRO A 507 -34.57 -4.58 -33.07
N GLY A 508 -35.29 -3.44 -33.14
CA GLY A 508 -35.27 -2.40 -32.10
C GLY A 508 -34.46 -1.14 -32.46
N SER A 509 -33.66 -1.18 -33.52
CA SER A 509 -32.85 -0.05 -33.98
C SER A 509 -33.61 0.84 -34.99
N ILE A 510 -32.89 1.73 -35.67
CA ILE A 510 -33.41 2.56 -36.77
C ILE A 510 -33.63 1.71 -38.04
N GLU A 511 -32.97 0.55 -38.13
CA GLU A 511 -33.00 -0.30 -39.31
C GLU A 511 -34.23 -1.21 -39.32
N VAL A 512 -34.92 -1.25 -40.46
CA VAL A 512 -36.09 -2.09 -40.71
C VAL A 512 -35.74 -3.05 -41.84
N GLU A 513 -35.79 -4.35 -41.57
CA GLU A 513 -35.59 -5.38 -42.59
C GLU A 513 -36.93 -5.89 -43.08
N LEU A 514 -37.07 -6.08 -44.39
CA LEU A 514 -38.27 -6.62 -45.01
C LEU A 514 -38.22 -8.15 -45.05
N LEU A 515 -39.32 -8.80 -44.69
CA LEU A 515 -39.47 -10.25 -44.87
C LEU A 515 -39.64 -10.58 -46.37
N PRO A 516 -39.21 -11.78 -46.82
CA PRO A 516 -39.44 -12.21 -48.20
C PRO A 516 -40.91 -12.09 -48.63
N GLY A 517 -41.15 -11.61 -49.84
CA GLY A 517 -42.49 -11.33 -50.38
C GLY A 517 -43.05 -9.94 -50.04
N TYR A 518 -42.29 -9.10 -49.32
CA TYR A 518 -42.64 -7.71 -49.02
C TYR A 518 -41.61 -6.73 -49.60
N PHE A 519 -42.09 -5.53 -49.95
CA PHE A 519 -41.29 -4.46 -50.53
C PHE A 519 -41.70 -3.11 -49.93
N ALA A 520 -40.74 -2.25 -49.65
CA ALA A 520 -40.95 -0.86 -49.28
C ALA A 520 -39.90 0.00 -49.99
N VAL A 521 -40.29 1.21 -50.38
CA VAL A 521 -39.38 2.17 -51.01
C VAL A 521 -38.50 2.80 -49.92
N GLU A 522 -37.22 3.03 -50.23
CA GLU A 522 -36.25 3.62 -49.29
C GLU A 522 -36.68 5.00 -48.77
N GLU A 523 -37.38 5.77 -49.61
CA GLU A 523 -37.89 7.11 -49.32
C GLU A 523 -39.12 7.10 -48.39
N GLU A 524 -39.84 5.98 -48.31
CA GLU A 524 -41.05 5.80 -47.50
C GLU A 524 -41.04 4.47 -46.71
N PRO A 525 -40.16 4.32 -45.71
CA PRO A 525 -39.99 3.08 -44.94
C PRO A 525 -41.27 2.61 -44.23
N GLY A 526 -42.22 3.52 -43.97
CA GLY A 526 -43.51 3.23 -43.35
C GLY A 526 -44.55 2.62 -44.28
N ASN A 527 -44.26 2.47 -45.58
CA ASN A 527 -45.19 1.93 -46.56
C ASN A 527 -44.69 0.57 -47.07
N ILE A 528 -45.04 -0.49 -46.33
CA ILE A 528 -44.71 -1.87 -46.69
C ILE A 528 -45.83 -2.47 -47.53
N PHE A 529 -45.49 -2.89 -48.75
CA PHE A 529 -46.38 -3.52 -49.70
C PHE A 529 -46.07 -5.02 -49.80
N ARG A 530 -47.12 -5.84 -49.94
CA ARG A 530 -46.97 -7.26 -50.28
C ARG A 530 -46.83 -7.39 -51.79
N CYS A 531 -45.82 -8.12 -52.25
CA CYS A 531 -45.56 -8.27 -53.67
C CYS A 531 -46.64 -9.14 -54.34
N PHE A 532 -47.10 -8.67 -55.50
CA PHE A 532 -48.20 -9.27 -56.24
C PHE A 532 -47.72 -10.41 -57.13
N GLY A 533 -48.39 -11.56 -57.09
CA GLY A 533 -48.04 -12.75 -57.88
C GLY A 533 -46.96 -13.60 -57.20
N ASP A 534 -45.85 -13.85 -57.90
CA ASP A 534 -44.73 -14.61 -57.37
C ASP A 534 -43.93 -13.78 -56.35
N GLY A 535 -43.86 -14.26 -55.10
CA GLY A 535 -43.18 -13.59 -54.00
C GLY A 535 -41.66 -13.53 -54.15
N SER A 536 -41.07 -14.35 -55.04
CA SER A 536 -39.64 -14.38 -55.37
C SER A 536 -39.10 -13.06 -55.92
N ARG A 537 -39.97 -12.17 -56.44
CA ARG A 537 -39.63 -10.82 -56.93
C ARG A 537 -39.08 -9.91 -55.84
N CYS A 538 -39.51 -10.16 -54.61
CA CYS A 538 -39.16 -9.38 -53.44
C CYS A 538 -38.42 -10.31 -52.47
N PRO A 539 -37.09 -10.43 -52.61
CA PRO A 539 -36.31 -11.34 -51.78
C PRO A 539 -36.31 -10.97 -50.29
N GLY A 540 -36.81 -9.78 -49.93
CA GLY A 540 -36.69 -9.20 -48.60
C GLY A 540 -35.32 -8.54 -48.39
N GLY A 541 -34.97 -8.25 -47.14
CA GLY A 541 -33.72 -7.58 -46.78
C GLY A 541 -33.90 -6.06 -46.63
N ALA A 542 -32.91 -5.27 -47.06
CA ALA A 542 -32.95 -3.82 -46.94
C ALA A 542 -34.09 -3.18 -47.77
N LEU A 543 -34.51 -1.98 -47.39
CA LEU A 543 -35.51 -1.21 -48.15
C LEU A 543 -35.05 -1.01 -49.60
N GLY A 544 -35.99 -0.99 -50.55
CA GLY A 544 -35.69 -0.86 -51.97
C GLY A 544 -35.05 -2.09 -52.64
N THR A 545 -34.91 -3.22 -51.94
CA THR A 545 -34.30 -4.44 -52.51
C THR A 545 -35.29 -5.22 -53.38
N CYS A 546 -34.91 -5.49 -54.63
CA CYS A 546 -35.66 -6.31 -55.58
C CYS A 546 -34.82 -7.46 -56.15
N ALA A 547 -35.47 -8.47 -56.73
CA ALA A 547 -34.80 -9.55 -57.46
C ALA A 547 -34.01 -9.03 -58.68
N GLU A 548 -33.03 -9.81 -59.14
CA GLU A 548 -32.09 -9.39 -60.19
C GLU A 548 -32.81 -8.90 -61.47
N GLY A 549 -32.37 -7.75 -61.99
CA GLY A 549 -32.91 -7.14 -63.20
C GLY A 549 -34.25 -6.39 -63.03
N ARG A 550 -34.81 -6.35 -61.82
CA ARG A 550 -36.01 -5.55 -61.46
C ARG A 550 -35.65 -4.09 -61.18
N ASP A 551 -36.60 -3.19 -61.40
CA ASP A 551 -36.45 -1.77 -61.07
C ASP A 551 -36.83 -1.52 -59.58
N PRO A 552 -35.88 -1.09 -58.72
CA PRO A 552 -36.12 -0.83 -57.30
C PRO A 552 -36.99 0.40 -57.03
N ARG A 553 -37.28 1.22 -58.05
CA ARG A 553 -38.23 2.35 -57.94
C ARG A 553 -39.66 1.94 -58.26
N SER A 554 -39.85 0.75 -58.81
CA SER A 554 -41.18 0.21 -59.10
C SER A 554 -41.81 -0.34 -57.83
N VAL A 555 -43.02 0.11 -57.52
CA VAL A 555 -43.79 -0.39 -56.37
C VAL A 555 -43.94 -1.91 -56.51
N THR A 556 -43.55 -2.65 -55.47
CA THR A 556 -43.56 -4.13 -55.42
C THR A 556 -42.65 -4.83 -56.43
N CYS A 557 -41.57 -4.17 -56.87
CA CYS A 557 -40.61 -4.73 -57.82
C CYS A 557 -41.31 -5.25 -59.09
N TYR A 558 -42.32 -4.52 -59.56
CA TYR A 558 -43.16 -5.00 -60.65
C TYR A 558 -42.43 -4.89 -61.99
N ASP A 559 -41.77 -3.76 -62.24
CA ASP A 559 -41.12 -3.48 -63.51
C ASP A 559 -39.73 -4.14 -63.62
N CYS A 560 -39.39 -4.57 -64.83
CA CYS A 560 -38.03 -4.94 -65.20
C CYS A 560 -37.27 -3.70 -65.67
N LEU A 561 -35.95 -3.67 -65.45
CA LEU A 561 -35.09 -2.65 -66.02
C LEU A 561 -35.19 -2.67 -67.56
N PRO A 562 -35.01 -1.52 -68.23
CA PRO A 562 -35.16 -1.41 -69.67
C PRO A 562 -34.34 -2.44 -70.45
N GLY A 563 -34.98 -3.15 -71.38
CA GLY A 563 -34.34 -4.18 -72.22
C GLY A 563 -34.35 -5.61 -71.65
N LEU A 564 -34.92 -5.80 -70.45
CA LEU A 564 -35.11 -7.11 -69.83
C LEU A 564 -36.60 -7.49 -69.79
N GLN A 565 -36.88 -8.79 -69.74
CA GLN A 565 -38.22 -9.39 -69.60
C GLN A 565 -38.31 -10.22 -68.33
N ALA A 566 -39.48 -10.28 -67.72
CA ALA A 566 -39.72 -11.06 -66.51
C ALA A 566 -39.56 -12.57 -66.80
N LEU A 567 -38.76 -13.24 -65.99
CA LEU A 567 -38.59 -14.69 -65.99
C LEU A 567 -39.52 -15.35 -64.97
N ARG A 568 -39.69 -16.68 -65.08
CA ARG A 568 -40.58 -17.47 -64.20
C ARG A 568 -40.07 -17.61 -62.76
N ASP A 569 -38.82 -17.25 -62.49
CA ASP A 569 -38.16 -17.33 -61.18
C ASP A 569 -38.19 -16.00 -60.40
N GLY A 570 -38.93 -15.01 -60.91
CA GLY A 570 -39.05 -13.68 -60.30
C GLY A 570 -38.02 -12.66 -60.78
N THR A 571 -36.95 -13.07 -61.46
CA THR A 571 -35.91 -12.18 -62.01
C THR A 571 -36.28 -11.60 -63.38
N CYS A 572 -35.45 -10.73 -63.95
CA CYS A 572 -35.59 -10.26 -65.32
C CYS A 572 -34.34 -10.57 -66.16
N GLY A 573 -34.52 -11.16 -67.34
CA GLY A 573 -33.44 -11.55 -68.27
C GLY A 573 -33.57 -10.91 -69.66
N PRO A 574 -32.56 -11.02 -70.53
CA PRO A 574 -32.58 -10.39 -71.85
C PRO A 574 -33.61 -11.02 -72.81
N CYS A 575 -34.20 -10.21 -73.70
CA CYS A 575 -35.17 -10.68 -74.69
C CYS A 575 -34.51 -11.52 -75.81
N THR A 576 -34.96 -12.76 -76.03
CA THR A 576 -34.53 -13.61 -77.15
C THR A 576 -35.46 -13.41 -78.36
N GLY A 577 -34.99 -12.71 -79.39
CA GLY A 577 -35.82 -12.30 -80.52
C GLY A 577 -36.12 -13.42 -81.54
N THR A 578 -37.24 -14.13 -81.37
CA THR A 578 -37.78 -15.07 -82.38
C THR A 578 -39.29 -14.91 -82.53
N SER A 579 -39.79 -13.94 -83.33
CA SER A 579 -41.26 -13.80 -83.57
C SER A 579 -41.69 -13.03 -84.84
N TYR A 580 -40.88 -12.95 -85.89
CA TYR A 580 -41.36 -12.42 -87.19
C TYR A 580 -41.63 -13.51 -88.24
N ALA A 581 -41.07 -14.71 -88.06
CA ALA A 581 -41.20 -15.80 -89.03
C ALA A 581 -42.64 -16.29 -89.21
N VAL A 582 -43.42 -16.38 -88.13
CA VAL A 582 -44.82 -16.87 -88.16
C VAL A 582 -45.74 -15.86 -88.86
N ILE A 583 -45.53 -14.55 -88.60
CA ILE A 583 -46.32 -13.47 -89.21
C ILE A 583 -46.03 -13.38 -90.72
N LEU A 584 -44.76 -13.52 -91.11
CA LEU A 584 -44.37 -13.55 -92.53
C LEU A 584 -44.95 -14.78 -93.25
N LEU A 585 -44.97 -15.95 -92.61
CA LEU A 585 -45.57 -17.17 -93.17
C LEU A 585 -47.09 -17.03 -93.37
N ALA A 586 -47.80 -16.46 -92.39
CA ALA A 586 -49.24 -16.21 -92.49
C ALA A 586 -49.58 -15.19 -93.60
N ALA A 587 -48.77 -14.13 -93.76
CA ALA A 587 -48.95 -13.14 -94.81
C ALA A 587 -48.80 -13.76 -96.21
N VAL A 588 -47.80 -14.63 -96.41
CA VAL A 588 -47.60 -15.35 -97.68
C VAL A 588 -48.77 -16.27 -97.99
N VAL A 589 -49.28 -17.01 -97.00
CA VAL A 589 -50.46 -17.89 -97.18
C VAL A 589 -51.71 -17.09 -97.58
N ILE A 590 -51.95 -15.93 -96.96
CA ILE A 590 -53.11 -15.09 -97.28
C ILE A 590 -53.00 -14.51 -98.71
N VAL A 591 -51.82 -14.08 -99.13
CA VAL A 591 -51.60 -13.59 -100.51
C VAL A 591 -51.82 -14.72 -101.53
N CYS A 592 -51.35 -15.92 -101.25
CA CYS A 592 -51.61 -17.09 -102.09
C CYS A 592 -53.11 -17.44 -102.18
N LEU A 593 -53.84 -17.38 -101.07
CA LEU A 593 -55.29 -17.61 -101.04
C LEU A 593 -56.06 -16.55 -101.84
N ILE A 594 -55.67 -15.27 -101.76
CA ILE A 594 -56.27 -14.19 -102.55
C ILE A 594 -56.00 -14.39 -104.05
N ALA A 595 -54.79 -14.83 -104.42
CA ALA A 595 -54.44 -15.13 -105.80
C ALA A 595 -55.24 -16.33 -106.37
N VAL A 596 -55.41 -17.40 -105.57
CA VAL A 596 -56.23 -18.56 -105.95
C VAL A 596 -57.71 -18.16 -106.09
N LEU A 597 -58.23 -17.35 -105.15
CA LEU A 597 -59.60 -16.84 -105.22
C LEU A 597 -59.80 -16.00 -106.50
N TYR A 598 -58.86 -15.11 -106.83
CA TYR A 598 -58.89 -14.31 -108.06
C TYR A 598 -58.89 -15.18 -109.33
N LEU A 599 -58.05 -16.22 -109.38
CA LEU A 599 -58.01 -17.14 -110.51
C LEU A 599 -59.30 -17.94 -110.63
N SER A 600 -59.88 -18.39 -109.51
CA SER A 600 -61.13 -19.17 -109.51
C SER A 600 -62.36 -18.37 -109.94
N LEU A 601 -62.43 -17.08 -109.60
CA LEU A 601 -63.54 -16.20 -109.96
C LEU A 601 -63.50 -15.75 -111.43
N ASN A 602 -62.36 -15.87 -112.11
CA ASN A 602 -62.15 -15.40 -113.48
C ASN A 602 -62.27 -16.47 -114.57
N VAL A 603 -62.56 -17.73 -114.22
CA VAL A 603 -62.62 -18.84 -115.19
C VAL A 603 -63.80 -18.71 -116.18
N ASP A 604 -64.92 -18.10 -115.78
CA ASP A 604 -66.12 -17.93 -116.63
C ASP A 604 -66.74 -16.52 -116.56
N ALA A 605 -65.95 -15.50 -116.20
CA ALA A 605 -66.45 -14.14 -115.96
C ALA A 605 -66.49 -13.26 -117.23
N ASP A 606 -67.63 -12.61 -117.47
CA ASP A 606 -67.83 -11.63 -118.54
C ASP A 606 -66.97 -10.36 -118.34
N ARG A 607 -66.72 -9.60 -119.41
CA ARG A 607 -65.77 -8.46 -119.40
C ARG A 607 -66.11 -7.36 -118.39
N ALA A 608 -67.40 -7.19 -118.05
CA ALA A 608 -67.87 -6.27 -117.03
C ALA A 608 -67.63 -6.76 -115.59
N THR A 609 -67.72 -8.07 -115.35
CA THR A 609 -67.47 -8.72 -114.05
C THR A 609 -65.98 -8.77 -113.68
N GLN A 610 -65.08 -8.87 -114.67
CA GLN A 610 -63.62 -8.87 -114.42
C GLN A 610 -63.13 -7.57 -113.75
N VAL A 611 -63.71 -6.41 -114.10
CA VAL A 611 -63.35 -5.11 -113.49
C VAL A 611 -63.78 -5.05 -112.03
N ALA A 612 -64.95 -5.62 -111.69
CA ALA A 612 -65.43 -5.70 -110.31
C ALA A 612 -64.54 -6.63 -109.44
N HIS A 613 -64.11 -7.78 -109.97
CA HIS A 613 -63.21 -8.69 -109.25
C HIS A 613 -61.82 -8.09 -108.98
N LEU A 614 -61.25 -7.37 -109.95
CA LEU A 614 -59.98 -6.66 -109.77
C LEU A 614 -60.06 -5.57 -108.68
N SER A 615 -61.21 -4.90 -108.59
CA SER A 615 -61.47 -3.89 -107.57
C SER A 615 -61.52 -4.50 -106.16
N ILE A 616 -62.14 -5.67 -106.00
CA ILE A 616 -62.23 -6.40 -104.72
C ILE A 616 -60.85 -6.87 -104.25
N VAL A 617 -60.01 -7.38 -105.15
CA VAL A 617 -58.64 -7.82 -104.82
C VAL A 617 -57.75 -6.63 -104.45
N ALA A 618 -57.87 -5.51 -105.18
CA ALA A 618 -57.15 -4.28 -104.84
C ALA A 618 -57.57 -3.74 -103.46
N LEU A 619 -58.87 -3.78 -103.13
CA LEU A 619 -59.38 -3.44 -101.81
C LEU A 619 -58.81 -4.37 -100.73
N ALA A 620 -58.81 -5.69 -100.93
CA ALA A 620 -58.27 -6.64 -99.96
C ALA A 620 -56.76 -6.42 -99.70
N LEU A 621 -55.96 -6.21 -100.75
CA LEU A 621 -54.53 -5.88 -100.63
C LEU A 621 -54.31 -4.53 -99.93
N SER A 622 -55.14 -3.52 -100.23
CA SER A 622 -55.04 -2.21 -99.58
C SER A 622 -55.35 -2.27 -98.08
N GLN A 623 -56.33 -3.08 -97.67
CA GLN A 623 -56.66 -3.30 -96.26
C GLN A 623 -55.52 -4.03 -95.55
N LEU A 624 -54.89 -5.01 -96.20
CA LEU A 624 -53.73 -5.74 -95.65
C LEU A 624 -52.52 -4.81 -95.44
N LEU A 625 -52.27 -3.91 -96.39
CA LEU A 625 -51.23 -2.89 -96.28
C LEU A 625 -51.52 -1.88 -95.15
N THR A 626 -52.79 -1.48 -95.02
CA THR A 626 -53.24 -0.53 -93.99
C THR A 626 -53.09 -1.13 -92.59
N VAL A 627 -53.42 -2.41 -92.41
CA VAL A 627 -53.21 -3.14 -91.15
C VAL A 627 -51.71 -3.21 -90.81
N ALA A 628 -50.86 -3.54 -91.79
CA ALA A 628 -49.41 -3.57 -91.57
C ALA A 628 -48.83 -2.20 -91.17
N GLN A 629 -49.30 -1.12 -91.80
CA GLN A 629 -48.90 0.24 -91.46
C GLN A 629 -49.39 0.67 -90.08
N GLN A 630 -50.63 0.34 -89.71
CA GLN A 630 -51.16 0.62 -88.37
C GLN A 630 -50.38 -0.12 -87.28
N LEU A 631 -50.04 -1.40 -87.50
CA LEU A 631 -49.20 -2.17 -86.57
C LEU A 631 -47.80 -1.55 -86.39
N ALA A 632 -47.18 -1.06 -87.48
CA ALA A 632 -45.88 -0.41 -87.42
C ALA A 632 -45.92 0.94 -86.66
N VAL A 633 -47.01 1.70 -86.81
CA VAL A 633 -47.21 2.98 -86.11
C VAL A 633 -47.50 2.74 -84.62
N ILE A 634 -48.33 1.74 -84.28
CA ILE A 634 -48.58 1.31 -82.90
C ILE A 634 -47.28 0.90 -82.21
N ASN A 635 -46.41 0.15 -82.89
CA ASN A 635 -45.09 -0.23 -82.37
C ASN A 635 -44.21 1.00 -82.03
N LYS A 636 -44.27 2.06 -82.83
CA LYS A 636 -43.46 3.27 -82.62
C LYS A 636 -44.02 4.23 -81.55
N LEU A 637 -45.34 4.34 -81.40
CA LEU A 637 -45.96 5.35 -80.53
C LEU A 637 -46.17 4.90 -79.09
N LEU A 638 -46.36 3.61 -78.84
CA LEU A 638 -46.76 3.12 -77.51
C LEU A 638 -45.62 2.51 -76.69
N SER A 639 -44.37 2.51 -77.20
CA SER A 639 -43.24 1.75 -76.62
C SER A 639 -43.67 0.36 -76.13
N PHE A 640 -44.62 -0.26 -76.84
CA PHE A 640 -45.07 -1.60 -76.53
C PHE A 640 -43.96 -2.50 -77.06
N SER A 641 -43.09 -2.95 -76.18
CA SER A 641 -42.29 -4.14 -76.45
C SER A 641 -43.29 -5.26 -76.72
N TRP A 642 -43.44 -5.65 -77.98
CA TRP A 642 -44.33 -6.74 -78.35
C TRP A 642 -43.97 -7.95 -77.49
N MET A 643 -44.96 -8.41 -76.73
CA MET A 643 -44.89 -9.54 -75.82
C MET A 643 -44.05 -10.66 -76.43
N CYS A 644 -42.88 -10.92 -75.85
CA CYS A 644 -42.22 -12.19 -76.01
C CYS A 644 -43.11 -13.22 -75.30
N ASP A 645 -43.71 -14.10 -76.11
CA ASP A 645 -44.59 -15.23 -75.78
C ASP A 645 -46.08 -14.98 -75.50
N TRP A 646 -46.89 -15.37 -76.49
CA TRP A 646 -48.18 -15.99 -76.27
C TRP A 646 -47.97 -17.41 -75.70
N TYR A 647 -48.01 -17.56 -74.38
CA TYR A 647 -48.45 -18.80 -73.74
C TYR A 647 -49.08 -18.46 -72.37
N PRO A 648 -50.37 -18.76 -72.14
CA PRO A 648 -50.96 -18.60 -70.82
C PRO A 648 -50.42 -19.72 -69.93
N SER A 649 -49.76 -19.36 -68.83
CA SER A 649 -49.49 -20.29 -67.74
C SER A 649 -50.29 -19.81 -66.54
N PHE A 650 -51.39 -20.51 -66.27
CA PHE A 650 -52.01 -20.57 -64.95
C PHE A 650 -51.01 -21.10 -63.91
#